data_AF-A0A2E9H0T5-F1
#
_entry.id   AF-A0A2E9H0T5-F1
#
_cell.length_a   1.000
_cell.length_b   1.000
_cell.length_c   1.000
_cell.angle_alpha   90.00
_cell.angle_beta   90.00
_cell.angle_gamma   90.00
#
_symmetry.space_group_name_H-M   'P 1'
#
loop_
_entity.id
_entity.type
_entity.pdbx_description
1 polymer ?
#
loop_
_entity_poly.entity_id
_entity_poly.type
_entity_poly.pdbx_seq_one_letter_code
_entity_poly.pdbx_strand_id
1 'polypeptide(L)'
;MDAFVCFNQPKHYSIIPVKTLAEDNPVTAKLTTQIMRLTLAVLCVPLLTKCSSVERAEQPTPEQQLPASVEDSIQTSDRTAGDWLQQAAAADSNIDQLRSLLNAAEAFQQQQQWQHAAAILSQIETVQLTRQDFARFKLMQARWFAYQQQWQTAISELEPQVQYFQTRERRLQGLSILAKSHAALEQYWQASKAQIEAEQYNGGASPKQSRTAIWAYLRQARADELPATRPLANQLAGWWRLAKLFHQHASKPTLLAESLRQWQSSYPEHLAADMVATWLQQPWQDANHVVALLPLTGDYAKQGIAVRDGLLAAASKSDLSVSFIDTQTTPLAEQQSAVIEAGTTHIVGPLLKSQVEQWKNQPLPGVYHLLLNETTVLPSSIIGAELIEFALAPEDEARQAARYLTRQSKLKPLILAASSRGSERVVEAFQQQRELLNQQPAELGWYQSRDQMQAVVEQKLGIEASKQRIREVKIAAGKIIVDEQERSRADLDAVYLPGNLAQVRLLKPFIDVNLSPFAPPLTVYANSDVHQRANRLGDADLQGVVFTETPGLLNKNSDSETVAQWLNLRSDANLNEARLFAMGYDSIPLLNHLMALMRFPGGHYRGVSGTLQVPFGRVQRTLDWATFTRESVQAIE
;
A
#
# COMPACT_ATOMS: atom_id res chain seq x y z
N MET A 1 -71.14 -38.71 -10.58
CA MET A 1 -70.22 -38.88 -9.44
C MET A 1 -70.08 -37.52 -8.79
N ASP A 2 -70.98 -37.28 -7.84
CA ASP A 2 -70.84 -36.54 -6.57
C ASP A 2 -70.23 -35.11 -6.65
N ALA A 3 -71.04 -34.06 -6.52
CA ALA A 3 -71.63 -33.52 -5.28
C ALA A 3 -70.56 -32.80 -4.41
N PHE A 4 -70.40 -31.47 -4.34
CA PHE A 4 -71.31 -30.30 -4.40
C PHE A 4 -72.09 -30.07 -3.07
N VAL A 5 -72.09 -28.81 -2.56
CA VAL A 5 -72.93 -28.25 -1.45
C VAL A 5 -72.47 -28.55 0.00
N CYS A 6 -72.57 -27.71 1.06
CA CYS A 6 -72.45 -26.22 1.29
C CYS A 6 -72.50 -25.88 2.82
N PHE A 7 -72.22 -24.61 3.16
CA PHE A 7 -72.86 -23.76 4.22
C PHE A 7 -72.58 -23.86 5.76
N ASN A 8 -72.51 -22.66 6.37
CA ASN A 8 -72.83 -22.20 7.75
C ASN A 8 -72.00 -22.73 8.96
N GLN A 9 -71.53 -21.91 9.94
CA GLN A 9 -72.12 -20.83 10.78
C GLN A 9 -73.19 -21.33 11.78
N PRO A 10 -73.37 -20.75 13.00
CA PRO A 10 -72.48 -19.95 13.87
C PRO A 10 -72.50 -20.47 15.36
N LYS A 11 -71.98 -19.68 16.33
CA LYS A 11 -72.32 -19.57 17.79
C LYS A 11 -71.18 -18.82 18.53
N HIS A 12 -71.34 -17.98 19.57
CA HIS A 12 -72.51 -17.37 20.23
C HIS A 12 -72.10 -16.02 20.91
N TYR A 13 -73.07 -15.28 21.47
CA TYR A 13 -72.91 -14.01 22.23
C TYR A 13 -72.00 -14.19 23.48
N SER A 14 -71.17 -13.25 23.96
CA SER A 14 -71.29 -11.79 24.24
C SER A 14 -72.07 -11.44 25.52
N ILE A 15 -71.41 -10.86 26.56
CA ILE A 15 -72.00 -10.23 27.77
C ILE A 15 -70.99 -9.25 28.45
N ILE A 16 -71.51 -8.14 29.01
CA ILE A 16 -70.84 -6.97 29.63
C ILE A 16 -71.86 -6.41 30.67
N PRO A 17 -71.57 -6.07 31.98
CA PRO A 17 -70.78 -4.87 32.36
C PRO A 17 -70.07 -4.78 33.77
N VAL A 18 -68.92 -4.07 33.83
CA VAL A 18 -68.58 -2.93 34.76
C VAL A 18 -68.50 -3.08 36.32
N LYS A 19 -67.37 -2.59 36.91
CA LYS A 19 -67.11 -2.13 38.33
C LYS A 19 -67.08 -3.20 39.45
N THR A 20 -66.42 -3.05 40.62
CA THR A 20 -65.63 -1.98 41.33
C THR A 20 -64.60 -2.69 42.28
N LEU A 21 -63.68 -2.12 43.10
CA LEU A 21 -63.24 -0.79 43.58
C LEU A 21 -61.76 -0.89 44.09
N ALA A 22 -61.16 0.21 44.59
CA ALA A 22 -59.99 0.33 45.49
C ALA A 22 -58.58 -0.09 44.94
N GLU A 23 -57.46 0.58 45.26
CA GLU A 23 -57.25 1.87 45.98
C GLU A 23 -55.89 2.54 45.60
N ASP A 24 -55.81 3.86 45.79
CA ASP A 24 -54.65 4.76 45.98
C ASP A 24 -53.37 4.72 45.10
N ASN A 25 -53.42 5.49 44.00
CA ASN A 25 -52.76 6.79 43.74
C ASN A 25 -51.28 7.11 44.16
N PRO A 26 -50.64 8.15 43.55
CA PRO A 26 -49.18 8.17 43.31
C PRO A 26 -48.44 9.38 43.91
N VAL A 27 -47.17 9.59 43.52
CA VAL A 27 -46.66 10.91 43.11
C VAL A 27 -45.42 10.76 42.21
N THR A 28 -45.20 11.71 41.29
CA THR A 28 -43.99 11.78 40.47
C THR A 28 -43.35 13.17 40.48
N ALA A 29 -42.01 13.17 40.44
CA ALA A 29 -41.14 14.15 39.78
C ALA A 29 -40.94 15.59 40.36
N LYS A 30 -39.66 16.00 40.24
CA LYS A 30 -39.12 17.34 39.92
C LYS A 30 -38.84 18.41 41.02
N LEU A 31 -37.61 18.92 40.88
CA LEU A 31 -37.15 20.32 40.95
C LEU A 31 -36.61 20.95 42.27
N THR A 32 -35.40 21.54 42.10
CA THR A 32 -34.88 22.79 42.69
C THR A 32 -34.63 22.97 44.21
N THR A 33 -33.34 22.90 44.57
CA THR A 33 -32.53 24.04 45.09
C THR A 33 -32.52 24.38 46.60
N GLN A 34 -31.28 24.42 47.12
CA GLN A 34 -30.74 25.28 48.21
C GLN A 34 -30.98 24.97 49.70
N ILE A 35 -30.16 25.67 50.50
CA ILE A 35 -30.19 25.87 51.97
C ILE A 35 -29.81 24.62 52.77
N MET A 36 -28.56 24.43 53.26
CA MET A 36 -27.68 25.23 54.13
C MET A 36 -27.65 24.64 55.57
N ARG A 37 -26.45 24.61 56.18
CA ARG A 37 -26.12 24.17 57.56
C ARG A 37 -26.24 22.66 57.83
N LEU A 38 -25.10 21.98 57.72
CA LEU A 38 -24.59 21.18 58.84
C LEU A 38 -23.08 21.39 58.97
N THR A 39 -22.74 22.52 59.57
CA THR A 39 -21.36 22.96 59.86
C THR A 39 -20.90 22.50 61.24
N LEU A 40 -19.58 22.40 61.40
CA LEU A 40 -18.83 22.67 62.63
C LEU A 40 -18.62 21.54 63.66
N ALA A 41 -17.65 20.67 63.38
CA ALA A 41 -16.64 20.20 64.34
C ALA A 41 -15.42 19.66 63.56
N VAL A 42 -14.15 19.94 63.88
CA VAL A 42 -13.57 20.87 64.87
C VAL A 42 -12.22 21.41 64.35
N LEU A 43 -11.93 22.67 64.70
CA LEU A 43 -10.64 23.35 64.97
C LEU A 43 -9.41 22.43 65.24
N CYS A 44 -8.13 22.80 65.03
CA CYS A 44 -7.44 24.07 64.72
C CYS A 44 -6.27 23.74 63.75
N VAL A 45 -5.96 24.52 62.71
CA VAL A 45 -5.19 25.79 62.68
C VAL A 45 -3.67 25.60 62.93
N PRO A 46 -2.75 26.20 62.13
CA PRO A 46 -1.45 25.58 61.82
C PRO A 46 -0.21 26.34 62.32
N LEU A 47 0.98 25.80 62.03
CA LEU A 47 2.23 26.56 61.94
C LEU A 47 2.87 26.44 60.54
N LEU A 48 3.58 27.48 60.12
CA LEU A 48 4.06 27.69 58.75
C LEU A 48 5.50 27.17 58.55
N THR A 49 5.83 26.66 57.35
CA THR A 49 7.05 27.11 56.62
C THR A 49 7.11 26.72 55.13
N LYS A 50 6.97 27.75 54.27
CA LYS A 50 7.75 28.06 53.04
C LYS A 50 8.02 27.02 51.92
N CYS A 51 7.88 27.56 50.69
CA CYS A 51 8.51 27.16 49.40
C CYS A 51 7.99 25.86 48.73
N SER A 52 7.94 25.77 47.39
CA SER A 52 8.23 26.77 46.32
C SER A 52 7.39 26.50 45.06
N SER A 53 7.14 27.55 44.27
CA SER A 53 6.40 27.52 43.00
C SER A 53 7.31 27.30 41.78
N VAL A 54 6.87 26.50 40.80
CA VAL A 54 7.35 26.48 39.41
C VAL A 54 6.13 26.19 38.51
N GLU A 55 6.07 26.79 37.31
CA GLU A 55 4.97 26.63 36.36
C GLU A 55 4.78 25.19 35.82
N ARG A 56 3.55 24.93 35.38
CA ARG A 56 3.18 23.73 34.62
C ARG A 56 3.34 23.99 33.13
N ALA A 57 4.50 23.66 32.57
CA ALA A 57 4.68 23.60 31.11
C ALA A 57 3.81 22.49 30.51
N GLU A 58 3.34 22.71 29.27
CA GLU A 58 2.59 21.71 28.52
C GLU A 58 3.52 20.59 28.03
N GLN A 59 3.08 19.33 28.14
CA GLN A 59 3.76 18.22 27.47
C GLN A 59 3.18 18.07 26.06
N PRO A 60 4.03 17.92 25.02
CA PRO A 60 3.55 17.76 23.64
C PRO A 60 2.77 16.45 23.47
N THR A 61 1.80 16.47 22.56
CA THR A 61 1.07 15.28 22.12
C THR A 61 2.04 14.23 21.54
N PRO A 62 1.92 12.94 21.87
CA PRO A 62 2.78 11.92 21.27
C PRO A 62 2.58 11.82 19.76
N GLU A 63 3.67 11.99 18.99
CA GLU A 63 3.66 11.66 17.57
C GLU A 63 3.35 10.19 17.37
N GLN A 64 2.46 9.88 16.42
CA GLN A 64 2.25 8.50 15.99
C GLN A 64 3.41 8.05 15.11
N GLN A 65 4.49 7.60 15.75
CA GLN A 65 5.54 6.83 15.09
C GLN A 65 4.90 5.68 14.29
N LEU A 66 5.45 5.37 13.12
CA LEU A 66 5.19 4.11 12.43
C LEU A 66 5.45 2.95 13.42
N PRO A 67 4.78 1.78 13.26
CA PRO A 67 5.07 0.63 14.10
C PRO A 67 6.57 0.35 14.07
N ALA A 68 7.22 0.57 15.20
CA ALA A 68 8.67 0.59 15.27
C ALA A 68 9.26 -0.69 14.67
N SER A 69 10.38 -0.53 13.97
CA SER A 69 11.32 -1.65 13.82
C SER A 69 11.48 -2.32 15.17
N VAL A 70 11.33 -3.65 15.24
CA VAL A 70 11.47 -4.39 16.50
C VAL A 70 12.92 -4.25 16.95
N GLU A 71 13.18 -3.24 17.77
CA GLU A 71 14.43 -3.07 18.48
C GLU A 71 14.55 -4.23 19.47
N ASP A 72 15.61 -5.02 19.33
CA ASP A 72 15.85 -6.20 20.15
C ASP A 72 16.15 -5.78 21.60
N SER A 73 15.10 -5.51 22.38
CA SER A 73 15.13 -5.32 23.82
C SER A 73 15.30 -6.66 24.54
N ILE A 74 16.33 -7.41 24.14
CA ILE A 74 16.80 -8.66 24.73
C ILE A 74 17.88 -8.31 25.75
N GLN A 75 17.87 -8.95 26.92
CA GLN A 75 18.89 -8.71 27.94
C GLN A 75 20.29 -9.10 27.42
N THR A 76 21.10 -8.10 27.13
CA THR A 76 22.51 -8.28 26.77
C THR A 76 23.26 -8.89 27.94
N SER A 77 24.05 -9.94 27.69
CA SER A 77 25.25 -10.15 28.52
C SER A 77 26.16 -8.93 28.34
N ASP A 78 26.71 -8.36 29.41
CA ASP A 78 27.56 -7.14 29.39
C ASP A 78 28.90 -7.30 28.64
N ARG A 79 29.08 -8.39 27.89
CA ARG A 79 30.27 -8.72 27.11
C ARG A 79 30.14 -8.23 25.68
N THR A 80 31.08 -7.40 25.28
CA THR A 80 31.25 -6.93 23.90
C THR A 80 31.73 -8.06 22.98
N ALA A 81 31.66 -7.82 21.68
CA ALA A 81 32.27 -8.72 20.70
C ALA A 81 33.79 -8.90 20.88
N GLY A 82 34.48 -7.88 21.43
CA GLY A 82 35.91 -7.95 21.77
C GLY A 82 36.21 -8.92 22.92
N ASP A 83 35.37 -8.95 23.95
CA ASP A 83 35.54 -9.87 25.09
C ASP A 83 35.37 -11.34 24.65
N TRP A 84 34.45 -11.59 23.70
CA TRP A 84 34.28 -12.90 23.10
C TRP A 84 35.45 -13.32 22.19
N LEU A 85 36.09 -12.38 21.49
CA LEU A 85 37.33 -12.65 20.74
C LEU A 85 38.51 -12.95 21.69
N GLN A 86 38.63 -12.24 22.81
CA GLN A 86 39.63 -12.55 23.85
C GLN A 86 39.40 -13.94 24.44
N GLN A 87 38.15 -14.30 24.77
CA GLN A 87 37.83 -15.65 25.24
C GLN A 87 38.11 -16.73 24.17
N ALA A 88 37.86 -16.45 22.88
CA ALA A 88 38.20 -17.37 21.80
C ALA A 88 39.72 -17.61 21.69
N ALA A 89 40.54 -16.57 21.86
CA ALA A 89 42.00 -16.66 21.83
C ALA A 89 42.58 -17.36 23.08
N ALA A 90 41.84 -17.40 24.19
CA ALA A 90 42.23 -18.01 25.46
C ALA A 90 41.49 -19.32 25.78
N ALA A 91 40.89 -19.98 24.78
CA ALA A 91 40.10 -21.19 24.98
C ALA A 91 40.96 -22.47 25.02
N ASP A 92 40.86 -23.25 26.10
CA ASP A 92 41.56 -24.54 26.26
C ASP A 92 41.07 -25.63 25.28
N SER A 93 39.91 -25.43 24.66
CA SER A 93 39.29 -26.38 23.74
C SER A 93 38.83 -25.68 22.45
N ASN A 94 39.06 -26.34 21.32
CA ASN A 94 38.60 -25.86 20.01
C ASN A 94 37.06 -25.72 19.93
N ILE A 95 36.29 -26.52 20.68
CA ILE A 95 34.83 -26.38 20.73
C ILE A 95 34.44 -25.07 21.43
N ASP A 96 35.16 -24.68 22.47
CA ASP A 96 34.91 -23.44 23.21
C ASP A 96 35.48 -22.21 22.49
N GLN A 97 36.55 -22.38 21.71
CA GLN A 97 37.02 -21.40 20.72
C GLN A 97 35.94 -21.12 19.68
N LEU A 98 35.45 -22.14 18.97
CA LEU A 98 34.41 -22.01 17.95
C LEU A 98 33.11 -21.42 18.54
N ARG A 99 32.71 -21.83 19.74
CA ARG A 99 31.56 -21.25 20.46
C ARG A 99 31.77 -19.78 20.80
N SER A 100 32.97 -19.38 21.20
CA SER A 100 33.30 -17.98 21.50
C SER A 100 33.36 -17.13 20.23
N LEU A 101 33.84 -17.66 19.11
CA LEU A 101 33.75 -17.01 17.79
C LEU A 101 32.30 -16.82 17.33
N LEU A 102 31.42 -17.80 17.56
CA LEU A 102 29.97 -17.65 17.33
C LEU A 102 29.36 -16.56 18.23
N ASN A 103 29.77 -16.47 19.50
CA ASN A 103 29.30 -15.38 20.37
C ASN A 103 29.81 -14.01 19.90
N ALA A 104 31.08 -13.92 19.46
CA ALA A 104 31.67 -12.69 18.95
C ALA A 104 30.96 -12.19 17.69
N ALA A 105 30.76 -13.05 16.69
CA ALA A 105 30.05 -12.68 15.47
C ALA A 105 28.56 -12.39 15.70
N GLU A 106 27.92 -13.02 16.70
CA GLU A 106 26.54 -12.71 17.08
C GLU A 106 26.44 -11.30 17.70
N ALA A 107 27.39 -10.92 18.56
CA ALA A 107 27.51 -9.57 19.10
C ALA A 107 27.86 -8.52 18.01
N PHE A 108 28.74 -8.84 17.04
CA PHE A 108 29.01 -7.94 15.91
C PHE A 108 27.77 -7.71 15.04
N GLN A 109 26.90 -8.72 14.83
CA GLN A 109 25.62 -8.53 14.12
C GLN A 109 24.65 -7.63 14.90
N GLN A 110 24.55 -7.79 16.22
CA GLN A 110 23.75 -6.90 17.08
C GLN A 110 24.26 -5.45 17.04
N GLN A 111 25.57 -5.25 16.93
CA GLN A 111 26.21 -3.94 16.76
C GLN A 111 26.18 -3.42 15.30
N GLN A 112 25.46 -4.08 14.39
CA GLN A 112 25.38 -3.77 12.95
C GLN A 112 26.74 -3.78 12.20
N GLN A 113 27.77 -4.39 12.78
CA GLN A 113 29.12 -4.50 12.19
C GLN A 113 29.22 -5.73 11.28
N TRP A 114 28.39 -5.75 10.24
CA TRP A 114 28.15 -6.91 9.38
C TRP A 114 29.42 -7.51 8.75
N GLN A 115 30.39 -6.67 8.36
CA GLN A 115 31.66 -7.11 7.78
C GLN A 115 32.54 -7.86 8.81
N HIS A 116 32.60 -7.40 10.06
CA HIS A 116 33.35 -8.07 11.13
C HIS A 116 32.72 -9.44 11.47
N ALA A 117 31.39 -9.49 11.55
CA ALA A 117 30.67 -10.76 11.72
C ALA A 117 30.93 -11.74 10.56
N ALA A 118 30.89 -11.27 9.31
CA ALA A 118 31.16 -12.09 8.13
C ALA A 118 32.61 -12.62 8.10
N ALA A 119 33.59 -11.78 8.46
CA ALA A 119 34.99 -12.17 8.54
C ALA A 119 35.23 -13.27 9.59
N ILE A 120 34.55 -13.23 10.74
CA ILE A 120 34.63 -14.29 11.76
C ILE A 120 33.89 -15.55 11.30
N LEU A 121 32.70 -15.42 10.69
CA LEU A 121 31.97 -16.56 10.13
C LEU A 121 32.78 -17.32 9.06
N SER A 122 33.62 -16.62 8.29
CA SER A 122 34.50 -17.27 7.29
C SER A 122 35.66 -18.09 7.88
N GLN A 123 35.92 -18.00 9.19
CA GLN A 123 36.99 -18.71 9.90
C GLN A 123 36.49 -19.95 10.67
N ILE A 124 35.20 -20.25 10.66
CA ILE A 124 34.60 -21.30 11.49
C ILE A 124 34.56 -22.64 10.75
N GLU A 125 35.32 -23.63 11.23
CA GLU A 125 35.32 -25.00 10.68
C GLU A 125 34.02 -25.75 11.05
N THR A 126 33.05 -25.75 10.13
CA THR A 126 31.70 -26.28 10.39
C THR A 126 31.64 -27.77 10.71
N VAL A 127 32.66 -28.55 10.32
CA VAL A 127 32.73 -30.02 10.52
C VAL A 127 32.82 -30.38 12.02
N GLN A 128 33.38 -29.49 12.84
CA GLN A 128 33.64 -29.72 14.26
C GLN A 128 32.54 -29.13 15.17
N LEU A 129 31.56 -28.43 14.61
CA LEU A 129 30.45 -27.83 15.37
C LEU A 129 29.48 -28.90 15.88
N THR A 130 28.95 -28.68 17.09
CA THR A 130 27.78 -29.44 17.55
C THR A 130 26.57 -29.12 16.66
N ARG A 131 25.54 -29.98 16.61
CA ARG A 131 24.31 -29.68 15.84
C ARG A 131 23.65 -28.36 16.26
N GLN A 132 23.78 -27.97 17.54
CA GLN A 132 23.28 -26.69 18.04
C GLN A 132 24.13 -25.52 17.53
N ASP A 133 25.47 -25.62 17.67
CA ASP A 133 26.40 -24.57 17.24
C ASP A 133 26.41 -24.42 15.70
N PHE A 134 26.16 -25.49 14.94
CA PHE A 134 25.92 -25.45 13.49
C PHE A 134 24.60 -24.73 13.13
N ALA A 135 23.52 -24.98 13.86
CA ALA A 135 22.26 -24.24 13.67
C ALA A 135 22.43 -22.74 14.01
N ARG A 136 23.22 -22.39 15.04
CA ARG A 136 23.60 -20.99 15.34
C ARG A 136 24.42 -20.37 14.21
N PHE A 137 25.44 -21.08 13.72
CA PHE A 137 26.24 -20.65 12.57
C PHE A 137 25.36 -20.33 11.35
N LYS A 138 24.40 -21.21 11.02
CA LYS A 138 23.47 -21.02 9.91
C LYS A 138 22.48 -19.87 10.13
N LEU A 139 22.00 -19.65 11.35
CA LEU A 139 21.22 -18.44 11.73
C LEU A 139 21.99 -17.16 11.39
N MET A 140 23.28 -17.14 11.71
CA MET A 140 24.15 -15.97 11.52
C MET A 140 24.55 -15.76 10.05
N GLN A 141 24.78 -16.85 9.29
CA GLN A 141 24.93 -16.77 7.83
C GLN A 141 23.64 -16.23 7.18
N ALA A 142 22.46 -16.72 7.58
CA ALA A 142 21.18 -16.25 7.07
C ALA A 142 20.90 -14.78 7.40
N ARG A 143 21.28 -14.29 8.60
CA ARG A 143 21.26 -12.85 8.93
C ARG A 143 22.12 -12.02 7.98
N TRP A 144 23.32 -12.49 7.65
CA TRP A 144 24.21 -11.83 6.67
C TRP A 144 23.64 -11.84 5.24
N PHE A 145 23.11 -12.98 4.78
CA PHE A 145 22.48 -13.05 3.46
C PHE A 145 21.22 -12.17 3.37
N ALA A 146 20.41 -12.10 4.43
CA ALA A 146 19.28 -11.18 4.53
C ALA A 146 19.72 -9.71 4.47
N TYR A 147 20.79 -9.32 5.18
CA TYR A 147 21.37 -7.98 5.09
C TYR A 147 21.85 -7.63 3.66
N GLN A 148 22.43 -8.60 2.95
CA GLN A 148 22.82 -8.50 1.54
C GLN A 148 21.64 -8.63 0.54
N GLN A 149 20.40 -8.67 1.01
CA GLN A 149 19.18 -8.90 0.20
C GLN A 149 19.17 -10.24 -0.60
N GLN A 150 20.02 -11.19 -0.22
CA GLN A 150 20.11 -12.54 -0.80
C GLN A 150 19.11 -13.49 -0.13
N TRP A 151 17.83 -13.11 -0.16
CA TRP A 151 16.75 -13.75 0.60
C TRP A 151 16.60 -15.24 0.32
N GLN A 152 16.75 -15.67 -0.95
CA GLN A 152 16.63 -17.07 -1.32
C GLN A 152 17.74 -17.94 -0.69
N THR A 153 18.96 -17.41 -0.59
CA THR A 153 20.10 -18.06 0.09
C THR A 153 19.86 -18.13 1.60
N ALA A 154 19.34 -17.05 2.20
CA ALA A 154 19.00 -16.99 3.62
C ALA A 154 17.94 -18.05 4.00
N ILE A 155 16.94 -18.27 3.14
CA ILE A 155 15.92 -19.32 3.32
C ILE A 155 16.56 -20.71 3.26
N SER A 156 17.31 -21.03 2.19
CA SER A 156 17.88 -22.36 1.99
C SER A 156 18.85 -22.80 3.09
N GLU A 157 19.56 -21.85 3.70
CA GLU A 157 20.52 -22.12 4.77
C GLU A 157 19.84 -22.27 6.15
N LEU A 158 18.69 -21.63 6.36
CA LEU A 158 18.04 -21.53 7.67
C LEU A 158 16.85 -22.48 7.86
N GLU A 159 15.98 -22.68 6.86
CA GLU A 159 14.76 -23.49 7.03
C GLU A 159 15.03 -24.91 7.57
N PRO A 160 16.05 -25.66 7.09
CA PRO A 160 16.36 -27.00 7.61
C PRO A 160 16.80 -27.01 9.10
N GLN A 161 17.25 -25.87 9.63
CA GLN A 161 17.89 -25.75 10.95
C GLN A 161 16.93 -25.30 12.06
N VAL A 162 15.76 -24.73 11.72
CA VAL A 162 14.82 -24.14 12.71
C VAL A 162 14.42 -25.12 13.82
N GLN A 163 14.20 -26.38 13.44
CA GLN A 163 13.85 -27.48 14.35
C GLN A 163 14.93 -27.80 15.41
N TYR A 164 16.17 -27.33 15.23
CA TYR A 164 17.29 -27.59 16.15
C TYR A 164 17.54 -26.44 17.16
N PHE A 165 16.84 -25.31 17.05
CA PHE A 165 16.90 -24.25 18.05
C PHE A 165 16.16 -24.67 19.33
N GLN A 166 16.92 -24.92 20.41
CA GLN A 166 16.38 -25.34 21.70
C GLN A 166 15.83 -24.20 22.55
N THR A 167 16.32 -22.96 22.39
CA THR A 167 15.78 -21.81 23.13
C THR A 167 14.63 -21.15 22.36
N ARG A 168 13.60 -20.74 23.11
CA ARG A 168 12.43 -20.01 22.60
C ARG A 168 12.83 -18.82 21.72
N GLU A 169 13.79 -18.03 22.22
CA GLU A 169 14.35 -16.85 21.57
C GLU A 169 15.02 -17.16 20.22
N ARG A 170 15.92 -18.16 20.14
CA ARG A 170 16.61 -18.49 18.88
C ARG A 170 15.65 -19.04 17.82
N ARG A 171 14.62 -19.79 18.25
CA ARG A 171 13.57 -20.27 17.33
C ARG A 171 12.70 -19.12 16.81
N LEU A 172 12.32 -18.18 17.68
CA LEU A 172 11.64 -16.93 17.29
C LEU A 172 12.47 -16.11 16.29
N GLN A 173 13.77 -15.91 16.56
CA GLN A 173 14.70 -15.20 15.67
C GLN A 173 14.80 -15.88 14.30
N GLY A 174 14.98 -17.21 14.26
CA GLY A 174 15.07 -17.98 13.02
C GLY A 174 13.79 -17.90 12.18
N LEU A 175 12.63 -18.09 12.80
CA LEU A 175 11.33 -17.99 12.13
C LEU A 175 11.02 -16.56 11.65
N SER A 176 11.42 -15.54 12.40
CA SER A 176 11.29 -14.12 12.01
C SER A 176 12.12 -13.79 10.76
N ILE A 177 13.34 -14.34 10.65
CA ILE A 177 14.18 -14.17 9.45
C ILE A 177 13.57 -14.89 8.25
N LEU A 178 13.04 -16.11 8.41
CA LEU A 178 12.34 -16.81 7.33
C LEU A 178 11.08 -16.07 6.89
N ALA A 179 10.26 -15.59 7.83
CA ALA A 179 9.05 -14.82 7.51
C ALA A 179 9.38 -13.57 6.67
N LYS A 180 10.39 -12.79 7.09
CA LYS A 180 10.89 -11.63 6.34
C LYS A 180 11.44 -12.02 4.96
N SER A 181 12.22 -13.10 4.89
CA SER A 181 12.89 -13.52 3.65
C SER A 181 11.90 -14.06 2.60
N HIS A 182 10.89 -14.83 3.00
CA HIS A 182 9.81 -15.25 2.11
C HIS A 182 8.98 -14.05 1.63
N ALA A 183 8.64 -13.11 2.52
CA ALA A 183 7.89 -11.91 2.15
C ALA A 183 8.67 -11.00 1.17
N ALA A 184 9.99 -10.92 1.30
CA ALA A 184 10.86 -10.20 0.38
C ALA A 184 11.02 -10.88 -1.00
N LEU A 185 10.53 -12.12 -1.16
CA LEU A 185 10.41 -12.84 -2.43
C LEU A 185 8.94 -12.95 -2.92
N GLU A 186 8.03 -12.14 -2.36
CA GLU A 186 6.58 -12.18 -2.64
C GLU A 186 5.91 -13.54 -2.31
N GLN A 187 6.55 -14.39 -1.47
CA GLN A 187 6.07 -15.71 -1.02
C GLN A 187 5.28 -15.58 0.31
N TYR A 188 4.20 -14.82 0.27
CA TYR A 188 3.49 -14.38 1.47
C TYR A 188 2.78 -15.49 2.24
N TRP A 189 2.33 -16.59 1.60
CA TRP A 189 1.80 -17.75 2.32
C TRP A 189 2.88 -18.44 3.17
N GLN A 190 4.08 -18.63 2.63
CA GLN A 190 5.24 -19.18 3.33
C GLN A 190 5.69 -18.26 4.46
N ALA A 191 5.72 -16.94 4.22
CA ALA A 191 5.96 -15.95 5.26
C ALA A 191 4.94 -16.03 6.40
N SER A 192 3.66 -16.18 6.07
CA SER A 192 2.58 -16.34 7.03
C SER A 192 2.70 -17.62 7.85
N LYS A 193 3.04 -18.76 7.22
CA LYS A 193 3.33 -20.03 7.91
C LYS A 193 4.47 -19.84 8.94
N ALA A 194 5.58 -19.22 8.52
CA ALA A 194 6.71 -18.95 9.41
C ALA A 194 6.33 -18.02 10.58
N GLN A 195 5.54 -16.96 10.33
CA GLN A 195 5.08 -16.07 11.39
C GLN A 195 4.08 -16.74 12.35
N ILE A 196 3.17 -17.59 11.85
CA ILE A 196 2.22 -18.37 12.69
C ILE A 196 2.96 -19.36 13.60
N GLU A 197 4.14 -19.85 13.19
CA GLU A 197 5.03 -20.59 14.08
C GLU A 197 5.80 -19.65 15.03
N ALA A 198 6.31 -18.51 14.54
CA ALA A 198 7.06 -17.53 15.32
C ALA A 198 6.27 -17.04 16.56
N GLU A 199 4.99 -16.72 16.39
CA GLU A 199 4.16 -16.21 17.49
C GLU A 199 3.94 -17.22 18.63
N GLN A 200 4.06 -18.53 18.38
CA GLN A 200 4.04 -19.54 19.45
C GLN A 200 5.26 -19.38 20.37
N TYR A 201 6.38 -18.93 19.81
CA TYR A 201 7.62 -18.64 20.52
C TYR A 201 7.74 -17.16 20.94
N ASN A 202 6.76 -16.30 20.63
CA ASN A 202 6.78 -14.90 21.05
C ASN A 202 6.27 -14.72 22.49
N GLY A 203 7.16 -14.33 23.40
CA GLY A 203 6.84 -14.23 24.83
C GLY A 203 6.39 -12.86 25.32
N GLY A 204 6.78 -11.78 24.62
CA GLY A 204 6.46 -10.40 25.00
C GLY A 204 5.27 -9.79 24.26
N ALA A 205 4.82 -10.42 23.16
CA ALA A 205 3.70 -9.91 22.38
C ALA A 205 2.34 -10.23 23.03
N SER A 206 1.47 -9.21 23.05
CA SER A 206 0.04 -9.43 23.26
C SER A 206 -0.59 -10.15 22.06
N PRO A 207 -1.72 -10.88 22.25
CA PRO A 207 -2.45 -11.51 21.14
C PRO A 207 -2.83 -10.54 20.00
N LYS A 208 -3.00 -9.23 20.31
CA LYS A 208 -3.23 -8.18 19.31
C LYS A 208 -2.00 -7.94 18.42
N GLN A 209 -0.80 -7.92 18.98
CA GLN A 209 0.45 -7.79 18.21
C GLN A 209 0.67 -9.04 17.34
N SER A 210 0.54 -10.23 17.92
CA SER A 210 0.68 -11.50 17.18
C SER A 210 -0.32 -11.63 16.02
N ARG A 211 -1.59 -11.27 16.24
CA ARG A 211 -2.59 -11.14 15.15
C ARG A 211 -2.12 -10.21 14.04
N THR A 212 -1.62 -9.02 14.41
CA THR A 212 -1.21 -7.98 13.46
C THR A 212 -0.02 -8.43 12.63
N ALA A 213 0.98 -9.06 13.25
CA ALA A 213 2.16 -9.59 12.56
C ALA A 213 1.83 -10.72 11.58
N ILE A 214 0.98 -11.68 11.99
CA ILE A 214 0.51 -12.76 11.09
C ILE A 214 -0.32 -12.18 9.95
N TRP A 215 -1.26 -11.28 10.25
CA TRP A 215 -2.14 -10.69 9.23
C TRP A 215 -1.36 -9.81 8.24
N ALA A 216 -0.29 -9.15 8.66
CA ALA A 216 0.56 -8.33 7.78
C ALA A 216 1.09 -9.12 6.57
N TYR A 217 1.54 -10.36 6.76
CA TYR A 217 1.92 -11.23 5.65
C TYR A 217 0.69 -11.88 4.98
N LEU A 218 -0.25 -12.43 5.76
CA LEU A 218 -1.34 -13.22 5.20
C LEU A 218 -2.29 -12.40 4.32
N ARG A 219 -2.46 -11.11 4.61
CA ARG A 219 -3.25 -10.17 3.80
C ARG A 219 -2.61 -9.83 2.45
N GLN A 220 -1.41 -10.34 2.17
CA GLN A 220 -0.67 -10.20 0.92
C GLN A 220 -0.55 -11.51 0.12
N ALA A 221 -0.91 -12.66 0.69
CA ALA A 221 -0.92 -13.94 -0.03
C ALA A 221 -1.92 -13.91 -1.19
N ARG A 222 -1.48 -14.37 -2.37
CA ARG A 222 -2.31 -14.52 -3.57
C ARG A 222 -3.07 -15.85 -3.54
N ALA A 223 -4.19 -15.92 -4.26
CA ALA A 223 -5.09 -17.08 -4.19
C ALA A 223 -4.45 -18.40 -4.67
N ASP A 224 -3.43 -18.32 -5.54
CA ASP A 224 -2.63 -19.43 -6.06
C ASP A 224 -1.52 -19.92 -5.12
N GLU A 225 -1.08 -19.10 -4.15
CA GLU A 225 -0.16 -19.53 -3.09
C GLU A 225 -0.85 -20.40 -2.03
N LEU A 226 -2.16 -20.21 -1.84
CA LEU A 226 -2.92 -20.88 -0.79
C LEU A 226 -3.14 -22.36 -1.14
N PRO A 227 -2.81 -23.31 -0.25
CA PRO A 227 -2.96 -24.73 -0.53
C PRO A 227 -4.42 -25.09 -0.84
N ALA A 228 -4.62 -25.97 -1.82
CA ALA A 228 -5.94 -26.44 -2.19
C ALA A 228 -6.65 -27.15 -1.02
N THR A 229 -5.89 -27.96 -0.28
CA THR A 229 -6.34 -28.72 0.90
C THR A 229 -6.25 -27.91 2.20
N ARG A 230 -7.15 -28.19 3.15
CA ARG A 230 -7.11 -27.59 4.50
C ARG A 230 -5.84 -28.03 5.23
N PRO A 231 -5.05 -27.10 5.81
CA PRO A 231 -3.95 -27.45 6.71
C PRO A 231 -4.42 -28.29 7.92
N LEU A 232 -3.55 -29.12 8.47
CA LEU A 232 -3.87 -29.96 9.64
C LEU A 232 -3.97 -29.12 10.93
N ALA A 233 -2.95 -28.30 11.22
CA ALA A 233 -2.89 -27.49 12.43
C ALA A 233 -4.00 -26.42 12.46
N ASN A 234 -4.81 -26.40 13.53
CA ASN A 234 -6.03 -25.59 13.58
C ASN A 234 -5.81 -24.07 13.47
N GLN A 235 -4.72 -23.53 14.03
CA GLN A 235 -4.38 -22.11 13.84
C GLN A 235 -4.05 -21.81 12.36
N LEU A 236 -3.22 -22.62 11.71
CA LEU A 236 -2.91 -22.43 10.29
C LEU A 236 -4.15 -22.63 9.40
N ALA A 237 -5.06 -23.55 9.77
CA ALA A 237 -6.30 -23.80 9.05
C ALA A 237 -7.33 -22.66 9.20
N GLY A 238 -7.44 -22.04 10.38
CA GLY A 238 -8.33 -20.89 10.59
C GLY A 238 -7.88 -19.69 9.78
N TRP A 239 -6.59 -19.36 9.85
CA TRP A 239 -5.96 -18.32 9.02
C TRP A 239 -6.12 -18.60 7.51
N TRP A 240 -5.81 -19.81 7.04
CA TRP A 240 -6.04 -20.25 5.65
C TRP A 240 -7.49 -20.04 5.19
N ARG A 241 -8.47 -20.39 6.04
CA ARG A 241 -9.88 -20.22 5.68
C ARG A 241 -10.27 -18.74 5.57
N LEU A 242 -9.73 -17.86 6.42
CA LEU A 242 -9.95 -16.41 6.27
C LEU A 242 -9.44 -15.90 4.93
N ALA A 243 -8.18 -16.21 4.57
CA ALA A 243 -7.61 -15.76 3.29
C ALA A 243 -8.45 -16.25 2.10
N LYS A 244 -8.83 -17.55 2.07
CA LYS A 244 -9.72 -18.07 1.02
C LYS A 244 -11.09 -17.41 1.00
N LEU A 245 -11.67 -17.04 2.15
CA LEU A 245 -12.95 -16.31 2.17
C LEU A 245 -12.85 -14.91 1.55
N PHE A 246 -11.78 -14.15 1.82
CA PHE A 246 -11.56 -12.88 1.15
C PHE A 246 -11.40 -13.07 -0.37
N HIS A 247 -10.55 -13.99 -0.85
CA HIS A 247 -10.43 -14.23 -2.29
C HIS A 247 -11.72 -14.72 -2.96
N GLN A 248 -12.54 -15.52 -2.27
CA GLN A 248 -13.76 -16.09 -2.84
C GLN A 248 -14.93 -15.10 -2.87
N HIS A 249 -15.08 -14.25 -1.85
CA HIS A 249 -16.28 -13.43 -1.63
C HIS A 249 -16.00 -11.91 -1.55
N ALA A 250 -14.80 -11.43 -1.92
CA ALA A 250 -14.46 -10.00 -1.86
C ALA A 250 -15.46 -9.08 -2.58
N SER A 251 -16.07 -9.54 -3.67
CA SER A 251 -17.06 -8.82 -4.48
C SER A 251 -18.50 -8.85 -3.92
N LYS A 252 -18.73 -9.52 -2.78
CA LYS A 252 -20.06 -9.73 -2.19
C LYS A 252 -20.03 -9.51 -0.66
N PRO A 253 -20.01 -8.24 -0.20
CA PRO A 253 -19.99 -7.88 1.22
C PRO A 253 -20.91 -8.71 2.13
N THR A 254 -22.18 -8.91 1.75
CA THR A 254 -23.15 -9.65 2.58
C THR A 254 -22.77 -11.12 2.77
N LEU A 255 -22.41 -11.80 1.67
CA LEU A 255 -21.96 -13.20 1.65
C LEU A 255 -20.62 -13.39 2.37
N LEU A 256 -19.70 -12.44 2.25
CA LEU A 256 -18.43 -12.43 2.98
C LEU A 256 -18.69 -12.31 4.49
N ALA A 257 -19.59 -11.42 4.92
CA ALA A 257 -19.96 -11.29 6.33
C ALA A 257 -20.66 -12.54 6.89
N GLU A 258 -21.52 -13.20 6.11
CA GLU A 258 -22.09 -14.49 6.50
C GLU A 258 -20.99 -15.55 6.66
N SER A 259 -20.08 -15.61 5.69
CA SER A 259 -18.94 -16.54 5.72
C SER A 259 -18.00 -16.30 6.91
N LEU A 260 -17.81 -15.03 7.31
CA LEU A 260 -17.04 -14.64 8.49
C LEU A 260 -17.76 -15.03 9.80
N ARG A 261 -19.10 -14.94 9.85
CA ARG A 261 -19.90 -15.49 10.98
C ARG A 261 -19.78 -17.01 11.08
N GLN A 262 -19.92 -17.72 9.96
CA GLN A 262 -19.71 -19.19 9.88
C GLN A 262 -18.28 -19.58 10.28
N TRP A 263 -17.27 -18.78 9.90
CA TRP A 263 -15.89 -18.96 10.35
C TRP A 263 -15.78 -18.77 11.87
N GLN A 264 -16.38 -17.72 12.44
CA GLN A 264 -16.31 -17.42 13.87
C GLN A 264 -16.90 -18.55 14.73
N SER A 265 -18.04 -19.14 14.32
CA SER A 265 -18.59 -20.33 14.98
C SER A 265 -17.75 -21.60 14.80
N SER A 266 -16.94 -21.68 13.73
CA SER A 266 -16.04 -22.82 13.46
C SER A 266 -14.68 -22.70 14.17
N TYR A 267 -14.31 -21.50 14.60
CA TYR A 267 -12.99 -21.13 15.10
C TYR A 267 -13.05 -20.19 16.34
N PRO A 268 -13.84 -20.50 17.40
CA PRO A 268 -14.03 -19.58 18.53
C PRO A 268 -12.73 -19.27 19.30
N GLU A 269 -11.93 -20.30 19.61
CA GLU A 269 -10.65 -20.18 20.33
C GLU A 269 -9.45 -19.84 19.41
N HIS A 270 -9.70 -19.33 18.20
CA HIS A 270 -8.66 -19.03 17.23
C HIS A 270 -8.05 -17.64 17.47
N LEU A 271 -6.74 -17.48 17.25
CA LEU A 271 -6.05 -16.21 17.52
C LEU A 271 -6.68 -15.00 16.81
N ALA A 272 -7.29 -15.21 15.64
CA ALA A 272 -8.00 -14.19 14.85
C ALA A 272 -9.45 -13.87 15.31
N ALA A 273 -10.01 -14.56 16.30
CA ALA A 273 -11.44 -14.45 16.65
C ALA A 273 -11.90 -13.01 16.96
N ASP A 274 -11.20 -12.31 17.86
CA ASP A 274 -11.48 -10.91 18.20
C ASP A 274 -11.45 -9.98 16.97
N MET A 275 -10.57 -10.26 16.01
CA MET A 275 -10.41 -9.44 14.81
C MET A 275 -11.57 -9.63 13.84
N VAL A 276 -12.04 -10.87 13.67
CA VAL A 276 -13.24 -11.16 12.87
C VAL A 276 -14.49 -10.61 13.55
N ALA A 277 -14.61 -10.74 14.88
CA ALA A 277 -15.67 -10.10 15.65
C ALA A 277 -15.67 -8.57 15.44
N THR A 278 -14.50 -7.93 15.49
CA THR A 278 -14.34 -6.48 15.22
C THR A 278 -14.76 -6.12 13.80
N TRP A 279 -14.40 -6.92 12.78
CA TRP A 279 -14.83 -6.67 11.40
C TRP A 279 -16.35 -6.77 11.21
N LEU A 280 -17.03 -7.60 12.01
CA LEU A 280 -18.48 -7.83 11.97
C LEU A 280 -19.29 -6.80 12.79
N GLN A 281 -18.65 -5.86 13.49
CA GLN A 281 -19.33 -4.76 14.18
C GLN A 281 -19.91 -3.72 13.21
N GLN A 282 -19.35 -3.62 12.00
CA GLN A 282 -19.81 -2.69 10.97
C GLN A 282 -20.75 -3.40 9.97
N PRO A 283 -21.77 -2.70 9.42
CA PRO A 283 -22.71 -3.31 8.50
C PRO A 283 -22.02 -3.63 7.17
N TRP A 284 -22.01 -4.91 6.78
CA TRP A 284 -21.57 -5.32 5.45
C TRP A 284 -22.78 -5.33 4.53
N GLN A 285 -22.80 -4.39 3.59
CA GLN A 285 -23.90 -4.17 2.65
C GLN A 285 -23.35 -4.20 1.23
N ASP A 286 -24.14 -4.74 0.31
CA ASP A 286 -23.86 -4.65 -1.12
C ASP A 286 -24.44 -3.32 -1.65
N ALA A 287 -23.76 -2.68 -2.60
CA ALA A 287 -24.24 -1.48 -3.27
C ALA A 287 -25.41 -1.84 -4.21
N ASN A 288 -26.58 -1.23 -4.00
CA ASN A 288 -27.80 -1.44 -4.80
C ASN A 288 -28.28 -0.15 -5.50
N HIS A 289 -28.01 0.99 -4.88
CA HIS A 289 -28.22 2.33 -5.43
C HIS A 289 -27.01 3.17 -5.07
N VAL A 290 -26.56 4.03 -5.99
CA VAL A 290 -25.42 4.91 -5.83
C VAL A 290 -25.80 6.33 -6.25
N VAL A 291 -25.44 7.33 -5.45
CA VAL A 291 -25.48 8.75 -5.87
C VAL A 291 -24.08 9.17 -6.33
N ALA A 292 -23.99 9.66 -7.56
CA ALA A 292 -22.76 10.09 -8.19
C ALA A 292 -22.68 11.63 -8.28
N LEU A 293 -21.68 12.21 -7.61
CA LEU A 293 -21.42 13.64 -7.49
C LEU A 293 -20.35 14.04 -8.52
N LEU A 294 -20.76 14.61 -9.66
CA LEU A 294 -19.86 14.89 -10.79
C LEU A 294 -20.06 16.31 -11.35
N PRO A 295 -19.02 16.97 -11.89
CA PRO A 295 -19.17 18.22 -12.63
C PRO A 295 -19.71 17.90 -14.04
N LEU A 296 -21.01 18.06 -14.24
CA LEU A 296 -21.68 17.72 -15.52
C LEU A 296 -21.86 18.94 -16.44
N THR A 297 -21.63 20.16 -15.92
CA THR A 297 -21.63 21.42 -16.66
C THR A 297 -20.35 22.24 -16.40
N GLY A 298 -20.18 23.34 -17.14
CA GLY A 298 -19.00 24.21 -17.06
C GLY A 298 -17.70 23.58 -17.57
N ASP A 299 -16.57 24.16 -17.19
CA ASP A 299 -15.24 23.87 -17.76
C ASP A 299 -14.78 22.40 -17.61
N TYR A 300 -15.29 21.71 -16.58
CA TYR A 300 -14.95 20.31 -16.28
C TYR A 300 -15.99 19.28 -16.74
N ALA A 301 -16.99 19.73 -17.54
CA ALA A 301 -18.07 18.87 -18.03
C ALA A 301 -17.57 17.64 -18.79
N LYS A 302 -16.51 17.76 -19.60
CA LYS A 302 -15.95 16.61 -20.35
C LYS A 302 -15.44 15.52 -19.41
N GLN A 303 -14.76 15.90 -18.34
CA GLN A 303 -14.19 15.01 -17.34
C GLN A 303 -15.31 14.32 -16.54
N GLY A 304 -16.31 15.07 -16.07
CA GLY A 304 -17.46 14.49 -15.37
C GLY A 304 -18.32 13.60 -16.27
N ILE A 305 -18.53 13.97 -17.53
CA ILE A 305 -19.23 13.15 -18.53
C ILE A 305 -18.49 11.83 -18.80
N ALA A 306 -17.16 11.84 -18.89
CA ALA A 306 -16.39 10.61 -19.10
C ALA A 306 -16.55 9.64 -17.91
N VAL A 307 -16.43 10.14 -16.68
CA VAL A 307 -16.68 9.35 -15.46
C VAL A 307 -18.13 8.83 -15.42
N ARG A 308 -19.11 9.69 -15.71
CA ARG A 308 -20.55 9.34 -15.76
C ARG A 308 -20.81 8.20 -16.76
N ASP A 309 -20.27 8.32 -17.97
CA ASP A 309 -20.41 7.31 -19.01
C ASP A 309 -19.79 5.98 -18.57
N GLY A 310 -18.66 6.01 -17.84
CA GLY A 310 -18.03 4.84 -17.23
C GLY A 310 -18.91 4.17 -16.18
N LEU A 311 -19.43 4.96 -15.23
CA LEU A 311 -20.36 4.49 -14.19
C LEU A 311 -21.59 3.82 -14.80
N LEU A 312 -22.18 4.41 -15.84
CA LEU A 312 -23.32 3.84 -16.58
C LEU A 312 -22.94 2.53 -17.31
N ALA A 313 -21.77 2.48 -17.95
CA ALA A 313 -21.28 1.30 -18.67
C ALA A 313 -20.96 0.12 -17.74
N ALA A 314 -20.61 0.37 -16.47
CA ALA A 314 -20.46 -0.67 -15.46
C ALA A 314 -21.80 -1.04 -14.81
N ALA A 315 -22.63 -0.05 -14.43
CA ALA A 315 -23.94 -0.29 -13.84
C ALA A 315 -24.85 -1.14 -14.73
N SER A 316 -24.83 -0.92 -16.06
CA SER A 316 -25.59 -1.72 -17.04
C SER A 316 -25.24 -3.22 -17.09
N LYS A 317 -24.16 -3.65 -16.42
CA LYS A 317 -23.74 -5.05 -16.28
C LYS A 317 -24.14 -5.64 -14.91
N SER A 318 -25.04 -4.99 -14.19
CA SER A 318 -25.47 -5.31 -12.82
C SER A 318 -26.90 -4.82 -12.53
N ASP A 319 -27.47 -5.24 -11.40
CA ASP A 319 -28.77 -4.74 -10.92
C ASP A 319 -28.66 -3.40 -10.14
N LEU A 320 -27.47 -2.79 -10.11
CA LEU A 320 -27.20 -1.55 -9.38
C LEU A 320 -27.71 -0.32 -10.15
N SER A 321 -28.44 0.54 -9.43
CA SER A 321 -28.94 1.82 -9.95
C SER A 321 -27.98 2.98 -9.65
N VAL A 322 -27.88 3.94 -10.56
CA VAL A 322 -27.05 5.16 -10.36
C VAL A 322 -27.89 6.41 -10.66
N SER A 323 -27.91 7.35 -9.71
CA SER A 323 -28.45 8.70 -9.90
C SER A 323 -27.33 9.74 -9.83
N PHE A 324 -27.44 10.83 -10.57
CA PHE A 324 -26.37 11.82 -10.73
C PHE A 324 -26.78 13.20 -10.21
N ILE A 325 -25.85 13.91 -9.58
CA ILE A 325 -25.99 15.30 -9.14
C ILE A 325 -24.85 16.11 -9.77
N ASP A 326 -25.17 17.25 -10.38
CA ASP A 326 -24.17 18.15 -10.95
C ASP A 326 -23.57 19.06 -9.86
N THR A 327 -22.33 18.78 -9.48
CA THR A 327 -21.62 19.51 -8.42
C THR A 327 -21.27 20.96 -8.80
N GLN A 328 -21.46 21.34 -10.07
CA GLN A 328 -21.24 22.70 -10.57
C GLN A 328 -22.47 23.60 -10.43
N THR A 329 -23.67 23.02 -10.30
CA THR A 329 -24.94 23.76 -10.14
C THR A 329 -25.58 23.59 -8.76
N THR A 330 -25.31 22.48 -8.06
CA THR A 330 -25.95 22.13 -6.78
C THR A 330 -25.00 22.36 -5.60
N PRO A 331 -25.31 23.24 -4.63
CA PRO A 331 -24.51 23.47 -3.42
C PRO A 331 -24.33 22.21 -2.55
N LEU A 332 -23.24 22.15 -1.77
CA LEU A 332 -22.88 20.99 -0.92
C LEU A 332 -24.03 20.50 -0.03
N ALA A 333 -24.75 21.41 0.62
CA ALA A 333 -25.87 21.05 1.50
C ALA A 333 -27.03 20.38 0.75
N GLU A 334 -27.32 20.83 -0.49
CA GLU A 334 -28.34 20.23 -1.34
C GLU A 334 -27.88 18.86 -1.90
N GLN A 335 -26.58 18.71 -2.22
CA GLN A 335 -25.99 17.40 -2.54
C GLN A 335 -26.15 16.41 -1.38
N GLN A 336 -25.86 16.85 -0.14
CA GLN A 336 -26.01 16.05 1.07
C GLN A 336 -27.48 15.66 1.33
N SER A 337 -28.41 16.62 1.24
CA SER A 337 -29.86 16.35 1.36
C SER A 337 -30.33 15.32 0.33
N ALA A 338 -29.96 15.46 -0.94
CA ALA A 338 -30.35 14.52 -2.00
C ALA A 338 -29.76 13.11 -1.79
N VAL A 339 -28.57 12.97 -1.21
CA VAL A 339 -28.02 11.66 -0.82
C VAL A 339 -28.83 11.01 0.31
N ILE A 340 -29.27 11.81 1.30
CA ILE A 340 -30.12 11.32 2.41
C ILE A 340 -31.52 10.93 1.90
N GLU A 341 -32.14 11.77 1.07
CA GLU A 341 -33.47 11.53 0.47
C GLU A 341 -33.49 10.32 -0.47
N ALA A 342 -32.38 10.07 -1.18
CA ALA A 342 -32.16 8.86 -1.97
C ALA A 342 -32.14 7.58 -1.13
N GLY A 343 -31.87 7.66 0.18
CA GLY A 343 -31.72 6.49 1.05
C GLY A 343 -30.53 5.59 0.71
N THR A 344 -29.57 6.09 -0.08
CA THR A 344 -28.39 5.32 -0.48
C THR A 344 -27.39 5.18 0.67
N THR A 345 -26.71 4.03 0.73
CA THR A 345 -25.57 3.81 1.61
C THR A 345 -24.23 3.91 0.89
N HIS A 346 -24.21 4.31 -0.38
CA HIS A 346 -23.00 4.40 -1.22
C HIS A 346 -23.04 5.63 -2.14
N ILE A 347 -21.93 6.40 -2.19
CA ILE A 347 -21.72 7.49 -3.14
C ILE A 347 -20.42 7.34 -3.91
N VAL A 348 -20.36 8.00 -5.07
CA VAL A 348 -19.14 8.15 -5.88
C VAL A 348 -18.92 9.62 -6.21
N GLY A 349 -17.70 10.13 -6.03
CA GLY A 349 -17.37 11.54 -6.12
C GLY A 349 -17.44 12.27 -4.77
N PRO A 350 -17.17 13.60 -4.71
CA PRO A 350 -16.93 14.49 -5.85
C PRO A 350 -15.66 14.19 -6.67
N LEU A 351 -15.55 14.81 -7.85
CA LEU A 351 -14.40 14.66 -8.76
C LEU A 351 -13.38 15.81 -8.65
N LEU A 352 -13.83 17.05 -8.41
CA LEU A 352 -12.93 18.21 -8.31
C LEU A 352 -12.31 18.28 -6.92
N LYS A 353 -10.99 18.50 -6.83
CA LYS A 353 -10.23 18.45 -5.57
C LYS A 353 -10.78 19.37 -4.48
N SER A 354 -11.22 20.58 -4.83
CA SER A 354 -11.87 21.51 -3.90
C SER A 354 -13.21 20.99 -3.35
N GLN A 355 -14.00 20.28 -4.16
CA GLN A 355 -15.26 19.67 -3.75
C GLN A 355 -15.01 18.42 -2.88
N VAL A 356 -13.97 17.65 -3.19
CA VAL A 356 -13.49 16.52 -2.37
C VAL A 356 -13.00 16.98 -1.00
N GLU A 357 -12.24 18.08 -0.95
CA GLU A 357 -11.79 18.69 0.31
C GLU A 357 -12.96 19.26 1.13
N GLN A 358 -13.96 19.87 0.49
CA GLN A 358 -15.20 20.29 1.16
C GLN A 358 -16.00 19.11 1.71
N TRP A 359 -16.21 18.05 0.93
CA TRP A 359 -16.96 16.86 1.32
C TRP A 359 -16.27 16.08 2.46
N LYS A 360 -14.95 15.89 2.38
CA LYS A 360 -14.15 15.19 3.41
C LYS A 360 -14.21 15.86 4.79
N ASN A 361 -14.47 17.17 4.85
CA ASN A 361 -14.66 17.90 6.11
C ASN A 361 -16.07 17.71 6.71
N GLN A 362 -17.06 17.24 5.95
CA GLN A 362 -18.45 17.05 6.37
C GLN A 362 -19.07 15.77 5.76
N PRO A 363 -18.50 14.57 6.00
CA PRO A 363 -19.00 13.32 5.45
C PRO A 363 -20.33 12.91 6.10
N LEU A 364 -21.21 12.28 5.33
CA LEU A 364 -22.44 11.68 5.86
C LEU A 364 -22.12 10.37 6.61
N PRO A 365 -22.57 10.18 7.85
CA PRO A 365 -22.27 8.98 8.64
C PRO A 365 -23.10 7.78 8.16
N GLY A 366 -22.51 6.59 8.13
CA GLY A 366 -23.18 5.36 7.68
C GLY A 366 -23.35 5.24 6.16
N VAL A 367 -22.59 6.04 5.40
CA VAL A 367 -22.56 6.06 3.93
C VAL A 367 -21.13 5.79 3.48
N TYR A 368 -20.93 4.91 2.51
CA TYR A 368 -19.63 4.63 1.91
C TYR A 368 -19.33 5.64 0.79
N HIS A 369 -18.30 6.47 0.98
CA HIS A 369 -17.86 7.54 0.11
C HIS A 369 -16.64 7.12 -0.72
N LEU A 370 -16.81 6.92 -2.03
CA LEU A 370 -15.68 6.76 -2.96
C LEU A 370 -15.38 8.09 -3.65
N LEU A 371 -14.57 8.94 -3.01
CA LEU A 371 -14.21 10.25 -3.54
C LEU A 371 -13.26 10.08 -4.74
N LEU A 372 -13.52 10.77 -5.86
CA LEU A 372 -12.77 10.59 -7.11
C LEU A 372 -11.57 11.55 -7.25
N ASN A 373 -10.99 11.96 -6.11
CA ASN A 373 -9.73 12.69 -6.07
C ASN A 373 -9.00 12.44 -4.73
N GLU A 374 -7.73 12.82 -4.68
CA GLU A 374 -6.94 12.85 -3.45
C GLU A 374 -6.98 14.25 -2.82
N THR A 375 -6.93 14.37 -1.50
CA THR A 375 -6.74 15.67 -0.81
C THR A 375 -5.26 15.98 -0.60
N THR A 376 -4.85 17.25 -0.44
CA THR A 376 -3.43 17.57 -0.12
C THR A 376 -3.00 17.19 1.29
N VAL A 377 -3.94 16.91 2.18
CA VAL A 377 -3.66 16.62 3.59
C VAL A 377 -3.89 15.13 3.86
N LEU A 378 -2.79 14.40 4.06
CA LEU A 378 -2.82 13.14 4.79
C LEU A 378 -3.46 13.43 6.16
N PRO A 379 -4.62 12.87 6.49
CA PRO A 379 -5.22 13.11 7.78
C PRO A 379 -4.37 12.44 8.85
N SER A 380 -4.04 13.19 9.90
CA SER A 380 -3.36 12.71 11.12
C SER A 380 -4.27 11.86 12.02
N SER A 381 -5.22 11.18 11.38
CA SER A 381 -6.22 10.29 11.95
C SER A 381 -6.63 9.31 10.86
N ILE A 382 -6.93 8.07 11.25
CA ILE A 382 -7.46 7.06 10.33
C ILE A 382 -8.78 7.61 9.75
N ILE A 383 -8.83 7.82 8.43
CA ILE A 383 -10.09 8.06 7.74
C ILE A 383 -11.00 6.88 8.11
N GLY A 384 -12.20 7.18 8.64
CA GLY A 384 -13.16 6.13 8.99
C GLY A 384 -13.36 5.19 7.80
N ALA A 385 -13.60 3.90 8.06
CA ALA A 385 -13.73 2.85 7.04
C ALA A 385 -14.95 3.02 6.08
N GLU A 386 -15.51 4.22 6.05
CA GLU A 386 -16.60 4.69 5.22
C GLU A 386 -16.11 5.67 4.14
N LEU A 387 -14.92 6.28 4.21
CA LEU A 387 -14.44 7.24 3.20
C LEU A 387 -13.12 6.80 2.55
N ILE A 388 -13.10 6.74 1.22
CA ILE A 388 -11.99 6.25 0.39
C ILE A 388 -11.65 7.28 -0.70
N GLU A 389 -10.38 7.63 -0.85
CA GLU A 389 -9.89 8.48 -1.94
C GLU A 389 -9.39 7.62 -3.13
N PHE A 390 -10.01 7.76 -4.30
CA PHE A 390 -9.57 7.17 -5.57
C PHE A 390 -9.09 8.29 -6.49
N ALA A 391 -7.82 8.25 -6.90
CA ALA A 391 -7.23 9.27 -7.78
C ALA A 391 -6.38 8.64 -8.88
N LEU A 392 -6.38 9.27 -10.06
CA LEU A 392 -5.44 8.95 -11.14
C LEU A 392 -4.13 9.73 -10.94
N ALA A 393 -3.50 9.54 -9.77
CA ALA A 393 -2.36 10.34 -9.33
C ALA A 393 -1.04 9.91 -10.02
N PRO A 394 -0.30 10.82 -10.70
CA PRO A 394 0.97 10.48 -11.34
C PRO A 394 2.08 10.09 -10.33
N GLU A 395 1.93 10.45 -9.06
CA GLU A 395 2.78 9.99 -7.96
C GLU A 395 2.73 8.46 -7.78
N ASP A 396 1.60 7.81 -8.06
CA ASP A 396 1.49 6.35 -7.97
C ASP A 396 2.13 5.66 -9.19
N GLU A 397 2.09 6.29 -10.37
CA GLU A 397 2.88 5.86 -11.55
C GLU A 397 4.38 6.00 -11.29
N ALA A 398 4.82 7.07 -10.61
CA ALA A 398 6.21 7.25 -10.20
C ALA A 398 6.68 6.22 -9.17
N ARG A 399 5.84 5.89 -8.16
CA ARG A 399 6.11 4.78 -7.24
C ARG A 399 6.19 3.44 -7.98
N GLN A 400 5.32 3.20 -8.96
CA GLN A 400 5.42 2.03 -9.83
C GLN A 400 6.71 2.00 -10.65
N ALA A 401 7.12 3.12 -11.24
CA ALA A 401 8.36 3.21 -12.01
C ALA A 401 9.59 2.90 -11.14
N ALA A 402 9.69 3.46 -9.94
CA ALA A 402 10.78 3.16 -8.99
C ALA A 402 10.86 1.66 -8.64
N ARG A 403 9.71 1.01 -8.39
CA ARG A 403 9.64 -0.45 -8.16
C ARG A 403 10.03 -1.27 -9.40
N TYR A 404 9.56 -0.88 -10.59
CA TYR A 404 9.86 -1.59 -11.83
C TYR A 404 11.33 -1.49 -12.21
N LEU A 405 11.92 -0.29 -12.20
CA LEU A 405 13.34 -0.07 -12.48
C LEU A 405 14.23 -0.91 -11.54
N THR A 406 13.91 -0.95 -10.25
CA THR A 406 14.64 -1.78 -9.28
C THR A 406 14.57 -3.27 -9.61
N ARG A 407 13.39 -3.79 -10.00
CA ARG A 407 13.23 -5.19 -10.47
C ARG A 407 13.94 -5.49 -11.80
N GLN A 408 14.12 -4.48 -12.66
CA GLN A 408 14.93 -4.56 -13.89
C GLN A 408 16.43 -4.29 -13.65
N SER A 409 16.89 -4.35 -12.39
CA SER A 409 18.28 -4.06 -11.97
C SER A 409 18.81 -2.69 -12.42
N LYS A 410 17.93 -1.69 -12.54
CA LYS A 410 18.26 -0.29 -12.84
C LYS A 410 18.53 0.46 -11.53
N LEU A 411 19.77 0.37 -11.08
CA LEU A 411 20.24 0.86 -9.79
C LEU A 411 20.63 2.35 -9.84
N LYS A 412 20.90 2.92 -11.03
CA LYS A 412 21.34 4.31 -11.21
C LYS A 412 20.57 5.02 -12.36
N PRO A 413 19.27 5.26 -12.18
CA PRO A 413 18.50 6.07 -13.12
C PRO A 413 18.80 7.57 -12.99
N LEU A 414 18.74 8.26 -14.11
CA LEU A 414 18.63 9.71 -14.22
C LEU A 414 17.15 10.10 -14.39
N ILE A 415 16.62 11.03 -13.59
CA ILE A 415 15.29 11.60 -13.80
C ILE A 415 15.42 12.99 -14.43
N LEU A 416 14.76 13.23 -15.57
CA LEU A 416 14.67 14.56 -16.17
C LEU A 416 13.24 15.08 -16.10
N ALA A 417 13.03 16.14 -15.33
CA ALA A 417 11.70 16.63 -14.96
C ALA A 417 11.59 18.16 -15.11
N ALA A 418 10.37 18.63 -15.40
CA ALA A 418 10.07 20.05 -15.44
C ALA A 418 10.10 20.66 -14.02
N SER A 419 10.64 21.86 -13.84
CA SER A 419 10.58 22.59 -12.56
C SER A 419 9.15 23.08 -12.30
N SER A 420 8.31 22.24 -11.68
CA SER A 420 6.92 22.57 -11.35
C SER A 420 6.41 21.77 -10.15
N ARG A 421 5.48 22.34 -9.37
CA ARG A 421 4.80 21.68 -8.24
C ARG A 421 4.04 20.39 -8.57
N GLY A 422 3.81 20.10 -9.86
CA GLY A 422 3.34 18.79 -10.29
C GLY A 422 4.48 17.78 -10.32
N SER A 423 5.50 18.09 -11.13
CA SER A 423 6.70 17.26 -11.30
C SER A 423 7.51 17.07 -10.02
N GLU A 424 7.55 18.07 -9.12
CA GLU A 424 8.19 18.00 -7.80
C GLU A 424 7.63 16.83 -6.98
N ARG A 425 6.30 16.73 -6.83
CA ARG A 425 5.64 15.62 -6.11
C ARG A 425 5.87 14.27 -6.79
N VAL A 426 5.90 14.24 -8.12
CA VAL A 426 6.15 13.01 -8.90
C VAL A 426 7.60 12.52 -8.72
N VAL A 427 8.57 13.42 -8.69
CA VAL A 427 9.98 13.10 -8.39
C VAL A 427 10.16 12.70 -6.92
N GLU A 428 9.52 13.41 -5.99
CA GLU A 428 9.53 13.08 -4.56
C GLU A 428 8.98 11.67 -4.32
N ALA A 429 7.82 11.34 -4.89
CA ALA A 429 7.20 10.02 -4.80
C ALA A 429 8.09 8.89 -5.37
N PHE A 430 8.86 9.16 -6.43
CA PHE A 430 9.85 8.22 -6.97
C PHE A 430 11.04 8.03 -6.01
N GLN A 431 11.58 9.11 -5.45
CA GLN A 431 12.74 9.07 -4.55
C GLN A 431 12.39 8.39 -3.22
N GLN A 432 11.26 8.76 -2.59
CA GLN A 432 10.73 8.09 -1.38
C GLN A 432 10.55 6.58 -1.61
N GLN A 433 10.05 6.16 -2.78
CA GLN A 433 9.91 4.74 -3.09
C GLN A 433 11.25 4.04 -3.29
N ARG A 434 12.31 4.72 -3.76
CA ARG A 434 13.66 4.16 -3.82
C ARG A 434 14.28 4.01 -2.43
N GLU A 435 14.09 5.00 -1.55
CA GLU A 435 14.49 4.91 -0.15
C GLU A 435 13.83 3.72 0.56
N LEU A 436 12.51 3.52 0.39
CA LEU A 436 11.77 2.35 0.89
C LEU A 436 12.24 1.00 0.31
N LEU A 437 12.98 1.00 -0.81
CA LEU A 437 13.62 -0.17 -1.42
C LEU A 437 15.11 -0.30 -1.05
N ASN A 438 15.59 0.51 -0.10
CA ASN A 438 17.00 0.66 0.29
C ASN A 438 17.93 0.99 -0.91
N GLN A 439 17.40 1.66 -1.93
CA GLN A 439 18.14 2.08 -3.12
C GLN A 439 18.68 3.50 -2.94
N GLN A 440 19.84 3.78 -3.55
CA GLN A 440 20.39 5.13 -3.58
C GLN A 440 19.44 6.10 -4.33
N PRO A 441 19.37 7.39 -3.96
CA PRO A 441 18.61 8.38 -4.70
C PRO A 441 19.01 8.42 -6.19
N ALA A 442 18.02 8.61 -7.06
CA ALA A 442 18.25 8.80 -8.49
C ALA A 442 18.91 10.16 -8.76
N GLU A 443 19.74 10.26 -9.81
CA GLU A 443 20.28 11.56 -10.22
C GLU A 443 19.15 12.42 -10.83
N LEU A 444 19.13 13.72 -10.53
CA LEU A 444 18.10 14.65 -11.02
C LEU A 444 18.66 15.65 -12.04
N GLY A 445 17.90 15.94 -13.09
CA GLY A 445 18.06 17.09 -13.98
C GLY A 445 16.74 17.85 -14.13
N TRP A 446 16.75 19.13 -13.77
CA TRP A 446 15.55 19.98 -13.76
C TRP A 446 15.59 21.00 -14.91
N TYR A 447 14.48 21.18 -15.62
CA TYR A 447 14.36 22.16 -16.71
C TYR A 447 13.11 23.04 -16.57
N GLN A 448 13.22 24.33 -16.93
CA GLN A 448 12.12 25.30 -16.93
C GLN A 448 11.63 25.63 -18.35
N SER A 449 12.49 25.57 -19.36
CA SER A 449 12.20 25.93 -20.75
C SER A 449 12.63 24.86 -21.75
N ARG A 450 12.16 24.99 -22.99
CA ARG A 450 12.55 24.11 -24.11
C ARG A 450 14.07 24.08 -24.32
N ASP A 451 14.71 25.24 -24.24
CA ASP A 451 16.14 25.38 -24.53
C ASP A 451 17.01 24.79 -23.40
N GLN A 452 16.52 24.87 -22.16
CA GLN A 452 17.15 24.22 -21.01
C GLN A 452 17.08 22.68 -21.10
N MET A 453 16.07 22.09 -21.75
CA MET A 453 15.95 20.62 -21.88
C MET A 453 17.19 20.01 -22.55
N GLN A 454 17.69 20.60 -23.64
CA GLN A 454 18.91 20.13 -24.30
C GLN A 454 20.14 20.30 -23.39
N ALA A 455 20.34 21.49 -22.83
CA ALA A 455 21.48 21.80 -21.98
C ALA A 455 21.59 20.87 -20.76
N VAL A 456 20.44 20.54 -20.13
CA VAL A 456 20.38 19.60 -19.01
C VAL A 456 20.74 18.18 -19.44
N VAL A 457 20.35 17.72 -20.64
CA VAL A 457 20.78 16.41 -21.16
C VAL A 457 22.29 16.39 -21.41
N GLU A 458 22.86 17.37 -22.11
CA GLU A 458 24.30 17.45 -22.39
C GLU A 458 25.14 17.51 -21.09
N GLN A 459 24.68 18.30 -20.11
CA GLN A 459 25.29 18.40 -18.78
C GLN A 459 25.25 17.06 -18.03
N LYS A 460 24.09 16.39 -18.01
CA LYS A 460 23.86 15.18 -17.20
C LYS A 460 24.50 13.93 -17.77
N LEU A 461 24.48 13.77 -19.10
CA LEU A 461 25.13 12.64 -19.79
C LEU A 461 26.65 12.84 -19.99
N GLY A 462 27.19 14.01 -19.63
CA GLY A 462 28.61 14.21 -19.30
C GLY A 462 29.47 14.85 -20.40
N ILE A 463 28.86 15.39 -21.45
CA ILE A 463 29.57 15.88 -22.64
C ILE A 463 30.48 17.08 -22.33
N GLU A 464 30.06 17.97 -21.42
CA GLU A 464 30.82 19.15 -20.97
C GLU A 464 32.24 18.80 -20.52
N ALA A 465 32.37 17.74 -19.71
CA ALA A 465 33.62 17.28 -19.12
C ALA A 465 34.53 16.54 -20.12
N SER A 466 33.97 16.10 -21.25
CA SER A 466 34.74 15.60 -22.40
C SER A 466 35.24 16.78 -23.25
N LYS A 467 34.34 17.70 -23.63
CA LYS A 467 34.66 18.90 -24.43
C LYS A 467 35.74 19.78 -23.77
N GLN A 468 35.65 20.06 -22.46
CA GLN A 468 36.66 20.84 -21.74
C GLN A 468 38.04 20.16 -21.73
N ARG A 469 38.08 18.86 -21.40
CA ARG A 469 39.35 18.10 -21.33
C ARG A 469 40.00 17.93 -22.70
N ILE A 470 39.21 17.74 -23.75
CA ILE A 470 39.67 17.77 -25.15
C ILE A 470 40.27 19.14 -25.49
N ARG A 471 39.67 20.25 -25.00
CA ARG A 471 40.19 21.61 -25.21
C ARG A 471 41.53 21.83 -24.50
N GLU A 472 41.65 21.41 -23.25
CA GLU A 472 42.89 21.48 -22.46
C GLU A 472 44.01 20.64 -23.10
N VAL A 473 43.71 19.41 -23.51
CA VAL A 473 44.66 18.54 -24.21
C VAL A 473 45.06 19.13 -25.57
N LYS A 474 44.13 19.68 -26.36
CA LYS A 474 44.45 20.36 -27.64
C LYS A 474 45.31 21.62 -27.46
N ILE A 475 45.21 22.31 -26.33
CA ILE A 475 46.06 23.45 -25.98
C ILE A 475 47.46 22.99 -25.53
N ALA A 476 47.56 21.89 -24.79
CA ALA A 476 48.83 21.38 -24.27
C ALA A 476 49.64 20.53 -25.27
N ALA A 477 49.00 19.68 -26.06
CA ALA A 477 49.62 18.64 -26.89
C ALA A 477 49.77 19.05 -28.37
N GLY A 478 50.28 20.27 -28.62
CA GLY A 478 50.26 20.93 -29.93
C GLY A 478 50.62 20.04 -31.13
N LYS A 479 49.68 19.95 -32.09
CA LYS A 479 49.72 19.14 -33.33
C LYS A 479 49.67 17.61 -33.17
N ILE A 480 49.49 17.04 -31.99
CA ILE A 480 49.19 15.61 -31.85
C ILE A 480 47.67 15.40 -32.04
N ILE A 481 47.30 14.52 -32.98
CA ILE A 481 45.94 14.00 -33.09
C ILE A 481 45.79 12.92 -32.02
N VAL A 482 44.99 13.19 -30.99
CA VAL A 482 44.58 12.21 -29.98
C VAL A 482 43.21 11.68 -30.40
N ASP A 483 42.98 10.36 -30.34
CA ASP A 483 41.67 9.78 -30.65
C ASP A 483 40.57 10.33 -29.73
N GLU A 484 39.61 11.05 -30.31
CA GLU A 484 38.56 11.78 -29.59
C GLU A 484 37.40 10.85 -29.20
N GLN A 485 37.64 9.96 -28.23
CA GLN A 485 36.59 9.10 -27.67
C GLN A 485 35.78 9.83 -26.58
N GLU A 486 34.62 10.35 -26.95
CA GLU A 486 33.65 10.94 -26.01
C GLU A 486 33.14 9.88 -25.02
N ARG A 487 33.50 10.06 -23.74
CA ARG A 487 33.12 9.16 -22.65
C ARG A 487 31.78 9.58 -22.03
N SER A 488 30.71 9.11 -22.65
CA SER A 488 29.36 9.07 -22.06
C SER A 488 29.38 8.50 -20.64
N ARG A 489 28.47 8.98 -19.77
CA ARG A 489 28.24 8.49 -18.40
C ARG A 489 27.82 7.01 -18.36
N ALA A 490 28.80 6.11 -18.36
CA ALA A 490 28.61 4.66 -18.28
C ALA A 490 28.18 4.15 -16.90
N ASP A 491 28.01 5.05 -15.93
CA ASP A 491 27.47 4.76 -14.60
C ASP A 491 25.95 4.93 -14.49
N LEU A 492 25.29 5.51 -15.49
CA LEU A 492 23.83 5.55 -15.59
C LEU A 492 23.32 4.29 -16.30
N ASP A 493 22.16 3.76 -15.89
CA ASP A 493 21.58 2.53 -16.46
C ASP A 493 20.15 2.69 -17.04
N ALA A 494 19.49 3.82 -16.75
CA ALA A 494 18.16 4.17 -17.25
C ALA A 494 17.93 5.69 -17.21
N VAL A 495 16.95 6.18 -17.97
CA VAL A 495 16.39 7.53 -17.80
C VAL A 495 14.90 7.42 -17.48
N TYR A 496 14.39 8.20 -16.52
CA TYR A 496 12.96 8.37 -16.27
C TYR A 496 12.52 9.79 -16.62
N LEU A 497 11.49 9.91 -17.46
CA LEU A 497 10.94 11.14 -17.99
C LEU A 497 9.46 11.30 -17.56
N PRO A 498 9.20 11.75 -16.31
CA PRO A 498 7.85 12.12 -15.88
C PRO A 498 7.42 13.41 -16.60
N GLY A 499 6.50 13.30 -17.56
CA GLY A 499 6.10 14.41 -18.42
C GLY A 499 5.27 14.00 -19.62
N ASN A 500 4.76 15.00 -20.34
CA ASN A 500 3.89 14.79 -21.49
C ASN A 500 4.67 14.39 -22.76
N LEU A 501 3.92 13.85 -23.73
CA LEU A 501 4.41 13.49 -25.07
C LEU A 501 5.38 14.50 -25.69
N ALA A 502 5.10 15.81 -25.62
CA ALA A 502 5.95 16.82 -26.27
C ALA A 502 7.30 17.01 -25.55
N GLN A 503 7.35 16.84 -24.23
CA GLN A 503 8.59 16.87 -23.45
C GLN A 503 9.44 15.62 -23.74
N VAL A 504 8.82 14.43 -23.69
CA VAL A 504 9.49 13.15 -23.94
C VAL A 504 10.00 13.06 -25.38
N ARG A 505 9.21 13.48 -26.36
CA ARG A 505 9.58 13.56 -27.78
C ARG A 505 10.78 14.46 -28.05
N LEU A 506 10.94 15.55 -27.29
CA LEU A 506 12.10 16.42 -27.44
C LEU A 506 13.35 15.83 -26.76
N LEU A 507 13.19 15.26 -25.56
CA LEU A 507 14.29 14.72 -24.76
C LEU A 507 14.85 13.41 -25.33
N LYS A 508 14.00 12.51 -25.85
CA LYS A 508 14.41 11.18 -26.32
C LYS A 508 15.50 11.22 -27.40
N PRO A 509 15.40 11.99 -28.50
CA PRO A 509 16.48 12.11 -29.48
C PRO A 509 17.78 12.66 -28.90
N PHE A 510 17.72 13.64 -27.98
CA PHE A 510 18.91 14.15 -27.30
C PHE A 510 19.54 13.11 -26.38
N ILE A 511 18.76 12.25 -25.73
CA ILE A 511 19.30 11.12 -24.95
C ILE A 511 19.96 10.11 -25.90
N ASP A 512 19.34 9.78 -27.03
CA ASP A 512 19.88 8.80 -27.98
C ASP A 512 21.22 9.22 -28.60
N VAL A 513 21.38 10.50 -28.98
CA VAL A 513 22.61 10.98 -29.67
C VAL A 513 23.74 11.39 -28.73
N ASN A 514 23.45 11.70 -27.46
CA ASN A 514 24.45 12.12 -26.47
C ASN A 514 25.09 10.95 -25.71
N LEU A 515 24.80 9.71 -26.12
CA LEU A 515 25.44 8.49 -25.62
C LEU A 515 26.55 8.04 -26.57
N SER A 516 27.59 7.42 -26.00
CA SER A 516 28.70 6.90 -26.80
C SER A 516 28.23 5.67 -27.60
N PRO A 517 28.57 5.54 -28.90
CA PRO A 517 28.15 4.40 -29.72
C PRO A 517 28.77 3.05 -29.27
N PHE A 518 29.68 3.09 -28.29
CA PHE A 518 30.30 1.92 -27.66
C PHE A 518 29.67 1.56 -26.29
N ALA A 519 28.68 2.32 -25.82
CA ALA A 519 27.93 2.05 -24.59
C ALA A 519 26.57 1.42 -24.92
N PRO A 520 25.99 0.58 -24.03
CA PRO A 520 24.60 0.16 -24.14
C PRO A 520 23.66 1.38 -24.11
N PRO A 521 22.61 1.44 -24.95
CA PRO A 521 21.68 2.56 -24.95
C PRO A 521 20.88 2.61 -23.65
N LEU A 522 20.69 3.81 -23.09
CA LEU A 522 19.87 4.00 -21.90
C LEU A 522 18.39 3.75 -22.25
N THR A 523 17.76 2.81 -21.54
CA THR A 523 16.31 2.61 -21.64
C THR A 523 15.60 3.83 -21.07
N VAL A 524 14.70 4.43 -21.86
CA VAL A 524 13.94 5.62 -21.46
C VAL A 524 12.55 5.18 -20.99
N TYR A 525 12.24 5.52 -19.75
CA TYR A 525 10.98 5.23 -19.08
C TYR A 525 10.13 6.50 -18.93
N ALA A 526 8.81 6.41 -19.03
CA ALA A 526 7.88 7.53 -18.85
C ALA A 526 6.56 7.11 -18.18
N ASN A 527 5.70 8.09 -17.87
CA ASN A 527 4.35 7.87 -17.35
C ASN A 527 3.28 7.97 -18.46
N SER A 528 2.01 7.69 -18.14
CA SER A 528 0.91 7.58 -19.12
C SER A 528 0.66 8.84 -19.99
N ASP A 529 1.10 10.03 -19.57
CA ASP A 529 0.97 11.29 -20.32
C ASP A 529 1.69 11.34 -21.69
N VAL A 530 2.54 10.34 -22.00
CA VAL A 530 3.15 10.19 -23.33
C VAL A 530 2.20 9.61 -24.38
N HIS A 531 1.22 8.80 -23.98
CA HIS A 531 0.31 8.14 -24.92
C HIS A 531 -0.88 9.02 -25.25
N GLN A 532 -1.13 9.23 -26.54
CA GLN A 532 -2.21 10.07 -27.06
C GLN A 532 -2.88 9.41 -28.26
N ARG A 533 -4.21 9.55 -28.35
CA ARG A 533 -5.09 8.84 -29.31
C ARG A 533 -4.72 9.04 -30.78
N ALA A 534 -4.19 10.20 -31.13
CA ALA A 534 -3.92 10.59 -32.52
C ALA A 534 -2.61 11.39 -32.60
N ASN A 535 -1.48 10.68 -32.68
CA ASN A 535 -0.17 11.30 -32.81
C ASN A 535 0.12 11.71 -34.27
N ARG A 536 -0.07 13.00 -34.57
CA ARG A 536 0.10 13.57 -35.92
C ARG A 536 1.52 13.50 -36.48
N LEU A 537 2.52 13.22 -35.64
CA LEU A 537 3.94 13.15 -36.01
C LEU A 537 4.46 11.69 -36.09
N GLY A 538 3.63 10.70 -35.72
CA GLY A 538 4.03 9.30 -35.63
C GLY A 538 4.93 8.98 -34.43
N ASP A 539 5.05 7.69 -34.12
CA ASP A 539 5.71 7.19 -32.89
C ASP A 539 7.21 6.86 -33.07
N ALA A 540 7.76 7.02 -34.28
CA ALA A 540 9.11 6.58 -34.63
C ALA A 540 10.24 7.24 -33.81
N ASP A 541 10.08 8.49 -33.38
CA ASP A 541 10.99 9.23 -32.49
C ASP A 541 10.81 8.89 -31.00
N LEU A 542 9.81 8.07 -30.66
CA LEU A 542 9.60 7.47 -29.35
C LEU A 542 10.04 6.00 -29.31
N GLN A 543 10.55 5.43 -30.41
CA GLN A 543 10.84 3.99 -30.50
C GLN A 543 11.68 3.51 -29.31
N GLY A 544 11.17 2.52 -28.57
CA GLY A 544 11.82 1.94 -27.39
C GLY A 544 11.67 2.74 -26.09
N VAL A 545 10.89 3.84 -26.07
CA VAL A 545 10.38 4.41 -24.81
C VAL A 545 9.41 3.40 -24.19
N VAL A 546 9.60 3.11 -22.90
CA VAL A 546 8.76 2.20 -22.10
C VAL A 546 7.94 3.05 -21.12
N PHE A 547 6.64 2.78 -20.96
CA PHE A 547 5.78 3.62 -20.14
C PHE A 547 4.64 2.86 -19.47
N THR A 548 4.09 3.43 -18.41
CA THR A 548 2.91 2.91 -17.70
C THR A 548 1.61 3.31 -18.40
N GLU A 549 0.66 2.39 -18.54
CA GLU A 549 -0.67 2.69 -19.08
C GLU A 549 -1.79 1.86 -18.45
N THR A 550 -2.94 2.50 -18.39
CA THR A 550 -4.26 1.96 -18.07
C THR A 550 -4.57 0.71 -18.89
N PRO A 551 -4.78 -0.48 -18.28
CA PRO A 551 -4.93 -1.74 -19.02
C PRO A 551 -6.04 -1.72 -20.08
N GLY A 552 -7.15 -1.03 -19.83
CA GLY A 552 -8.22 -0.87 -20.82
C GLY A 552 -7.86 -0.04 -22.07
N LEU A 553 -6.73 0.68 -22.07
CA LEU A 553 -6.16 1.36 -23.25
C LEU A 553 -5.10 0.53 -23.98
N LEU A 554 -4.81 -0.68 -23.50
CA LEU A 554 -3.93 -1.65 -24.15
C LEU A 554 -4.78 -2.83 -24.65
N ASN A 555 -4.56 -3.29 -25.89
CA ASN A 555 -5.35 -4.36 -26.50
C ASN A 555 -4.95 -5.77 -25.99
N LYS A 556 -5.07 -5.98 -24.67
CA LYS A 556 -4.74 -7.23 -23.96
C LYS A 556 -5.96 -8.06 -23.53
N ASN A 557 -7.03 -7.41 -23.06
CA ASN A 557 -8.16 -8.05 -22.36
C ASN A 557 -9.52 -7.72 -23.00
N SER A 558 -10.56 -8.48 -22.62
CA SER A 558 -11.98 -8.12 -22.84
C SER A 558 -12.37 -6.75 -22.25
N ASP A 559 -11.69 -6.37 -21.16
CA ASP A 559 -11.83 -5.09 -20.46
C ASP A 559 -11.59 -3.89 -21.39
N SER A 560 -10.61 -4.02 -22.28
CA SER A 560 -10.19 -3.01 -23.25
C SER A 560 -11.27 -2.74 -24.32
N GLU A 561 -12.13 -3.71 -24.61
CA GLU A 561 -13.22 -3.56 -25.58
C GLU A 561 -14.20 -2.46 -25.13
N THR A 562 -14.51 -2.39 -23.83
CA THR A 562 -15.47 -1.39 -23.31
C THR A 562 -14.94 0.04 -23.47
N VAL A 563 -13.63 0.27 -23.29
CA VAL A 563 -13.01 1.60 -23.51
C VAL A 563 -12.90 1.93 -25.01
N ALA A 564 -12.56 0.94 -25.84
CA ALA A 564 -12.48 1.11 -27.29
C ALA A 564 -13.86 1.44 -27.90
N GLN A 565 -14.93 0.77 -27.46
CA GLN A 565 -16.31 1.10 -27.83
C GLN A 565 -16.67 2.53 -27.42
N TRP A 566 -16.38 2.95 -26.18
CA TRP A 566 -16.66 4.32 -25.73
C TRP A 566 -15.87 5.37 -26.53
N LEU A 567 -14.59 5.15 -26.79
CA LEU A 567 -13.76 6.00 -27.64
C LEU A 567 -14.34 6.14 -29.05
N ASN A 568 -14.84 5.05 -29.64
CA ASN A 568 -15.48 5.11 -30.96
C ASN A 568 -16.80 5.91 -30.95
N LEU A 569 -17.56 5.86 -29.85
CA LEU A 569 -18.77 6.67 -29.63
C LEU A 569 -18.49 8.12 -29.17
N ARG A 570 -17.22 8.46 -28.92
CA ARG A 570 -16.73 9.78 -28.49
C ARG A 570 -15.52 10.17 -29.35
N SER A 571 -15.75 10.41 -30.63
CA SER A 571 -14.69 10.71 -31.61
C SER A 571 -13.86 11.97 -31.27
N ASP A 572 -14.41 12.90 -30.48
CA ASP A 572 -13.72 14.09 -29.98
C ASP A 572 -12.93 13.87 -28.67
N ALA A 573 -13.08 12.70 -28.03
CA ALA A 573 -12.44 12.40 -26.75
C ALA A 573 -10.98 11.96 -26.90
N ASN A 574 -10.16 12.41 -25.95
CA ASN A 574 -8.76 12.05 -25.80
C ASN A 574 -8.55 10.93 -24.75
N LEU A 575 -7.30 10.49 -24.57
CA LEU A 575 -7.02 9.36 -23.66
C LEU A 575 -7.13 9.73 -22.17
N ASN A 576 -6.99 10.99 -21.76
CA ASN A 576 -7.23 11.37 -20.36
C ASN A 576 -8.71 11.23 -19.99
N GLU A 577 -9.61 11.58 -20.92
CA GLU A 577 -11.03 11.34 -20.76
C GLU A 577 -11.34 9.83 -20.79
N ALA A 578 -10.65 9.03 -21.62
CA ALA A 578 -10.77 7.56 -21.59
C ALA A 578 -10.26 6.91 -20.28
N ARG A 579 -9.21 7.47 -19.66
CA ARG A 579 -8.72 7.06 -18.33
C ARG A 579 -9.73 7.41 -17.23
N LEU A 580 -10.42 8.54 -17.35
CA LEU A 580 -11.54 8.91 -16.46
C LEU A 580 -12.79 8.03 -16.69
N PHE A 581 -13.09 7.64 -17.92
CA PHE A 581 -14.12 6.63 -18.21
C PHE A 581 -13.77 5.28 -17.57
N ALA A 582 -12.52 4.83 -17.69
CA ALA A 582 -12.02 3.64 -17.04
C ALA A 582 -12.14 3.69 -15.50
N MET A 583 -11.83 4.85 -14.89
CA MET A 583 -12.01 5.12 -13.46
C MET A 583 -13.47 5.06 -13.03
N GLY A 584 -14.38 5.68 -13.81
CA GLY A 584 -15.82 5.63 -13.57
C GLY A 584 -16.38 4.21 -13.69
N TYR A 585 -15.91 3.45 -14.68
CA TYR A 585 -16.29 2.05 -14.87
C TYR A 585 -15.85 1.19 -13.66
N ASP A 586 -14.60 1.29 -13.23
CA ASP A 586 -14.09 0.52 -12.08
C ASP A 586 -14.75 0.92 -10.75
N SER A 587 -15.25 2.15 -10.63
CA SER A 587 -15.84 2.64 -9.38
C SER A 587 -17.05 1.81 -8.92
N ILE A 588 -17.92 1.36 -9.84
CA ILE A 588 -19.10 0.54 -9.52
C ILE A 588 -18.72 -0.81 -8.87
N PRO A 589 -17.93 -1.70 -9.52
CA PRO A 589 -17.50 -2.95 -8.89
C PRO A 589 -16.60 -2.70 -7.68
N LEU A 590 -15.79 -1.63 -7.66
CA LEU A 590 -14.90 -1.32 -6.55
C LEU A 590 -15.67 -1.10 -5.25
N LEU A 591 -16.83 -0.41 -5.25
CA LEU A 591 -17.65 -0.19 -4.04
C LEU A 591 -17.88 -1.49 -3.26
N ASN A 592 -18.32 -2.55 -3.94
CA ASN A 592 -18.54 -3.87 -3.35
C ASN A 592 -17.24 -4.55 -2.88
N HIS A 593 -16.08 -4.20 -3.45
CA HIS A 593 -14.78 -4.70 -3.00
C HIS A 593 -14.16 -3.89 -1.85
N LEU A 594 -14.51 -2.61 -1.64
CA LEU A 594 -13.87 -1.73 -0.64
C LEU A 594 -13.81 -2.36 0.75
N MET A 595 -14.93 -2.94 1.19
CA MET A 595 -15.07 -3.57 2.50
C MET A 595 -14.13 -4.78 2.67
N ALA A 596 -13.88 -5.53 1.60
CA ALA A 596 -12.89 -6.60 1.59
C ALA A 596 -11.46 -6.04 1.53
N LEU A 597 -11.17 -5.12 0.60
CA LEU A 597 -9.83 -4.61 0.31
C LEU A 597 -9.21 -3.83 1.48
N MET A 598 -9.97 -3.00 2.21
CA MET A 598 -9.45 -2.34 3.42
C MET A 598 -8.92 -3.34 4.47
N ARG A 599 -9.60 -4.49 4.60
CA ARG A 599 -9.30 -5.53 5.57
C ARG A 599 -8.21 -6.47 5.03
N PHE A 600 -8.22 -6.76 3.72
CA PHE A 600 -7.30 -7.64 2.98
C PHE A 600 -6.67 -6.91 1.75
N PRO A 601 -5.75 -5.95 1.94
CA PRO A 601 -5.29 -5.00 0.90
C PRO A 601 -4.22 -5.51 -0.08
N GLY A 602 -3.65 -6.70 0.12
CA GLY A 602 -2.92 -7.41 -0.94
C GLY A 602 -3.83 -8.29 -1.81
N GLY A 603 -5.07 -8.51 -1.35
CA GLY A 603 -6.17 -8.69 -2.29
C GLY A 603 -6.23 -7.48 -3.22
N HIS A 604 -6.53 -7.75 -4.48
CA HIS A 604 -6.47 -6.77 -5.55
C HIS A 604 -7.68 -6.95 -6.46
N TYR A 605 -8.26 -5.84 -6.91
CA TYR A 605 -9.28 -5.85 -7.94
C TYR A 605 -8.62 -5.50 -9.28
N ARG A 606 -8.60 -6.44 -10.24
CA ARG A 606 -8.09 -6.16 -11.59
C ARG A 606 -9.20 -5.46 -12.36
N GLY A 607 -9.10 -4.13 -12.45
CA GLY A 607 -10.02 -3.28 -13.18
C GLY A 607 -9.49 -2.80 -14.53
N VAL A 608 -10.37 -2.11 -15.24
CA VAL A 608 -10.14 -1.47 -16.54
C VAL A 608 -9.18 -0.27 -16.41
N SER A 609 -9.21 0.44 -15.27
CA SER A 609 -8.32 1.57 -14.94
C SER A 609 -6.92 1.13 -14.47
N GLY A 610 -6.80 -0.09 -13.95
CA GLY A 610 -5.59 -0.66 -13.37
C GLY A 610 -5.90 -1.80 -12.39
N THR A 611 -4.86 -2.43 -11.86
CA THR A 611 -5.00 -3.31 -10.68
C THR A 611 -5.05 -2.45 -9.41
N LEU A 612 -6.19 -2.50 -8.72
CA LEU A 612 -6.53 -1.64 -7.60
C LEU A 612 -6.35 -2.35 -6.25
N GLN A 613 -5.73 -1.65 -5.31
CA GLN A 613 -5.59 -2.02 -3.90
C GLN A 613 -6.04 -0.85 -3.02
N VAL A 614 -6.45 -1.09 -1.77
CA VAL A 614 -6.96 -0.02 -0.87
C VAL A 614 -6.19 0.07 0.46
N PRO A 615 -4.88 0.42 0.45
CA PRO A 615 -4.13 0.71 1.66
C PRO A 615 -4.57 2.05 2.29
N PHE A 616 -4.74 2.07 3.61
CA PHE A 616 -4.93 3.29 4.43
C PHE A 616 -6.07 4.24 4.00
N GLY A 617 -7.11 3.73 3.33
CA GLY A 617 -8.22 4.55 2.84
C GLY A 617 -7.98 5.26 1.50
N ARG A 618 -6.89 4.92 0.79
CA ARG A 618 -6.60 5.39 -0.56
C ARG A 618 -6.59 4.20 -1.53
N VAL A 619 -7.20 4.35 -2.70
CA VAL A 619 -7.01 3.42 -3.82
C VAL A 619 -5.63 3.66 -4.43
N GLN A 620 -4.75 2.67 -4.34
CA GLN A 620 -3.52 2.64 -5.13
C GLN A 620 -3.75 1.83 -6.40
N ARG A 621 -3.30 2.37 -7.52
CA ARG A 621 -3.52 1.85 -8.88
C ARG A 621 -2.19 1.41 -9.48
N THR A 622 -2.07 0.13 -9.80
CA THR A 622 -0.94 -0.43 -10.58
C THR A 622 -1.36 -0.58 -12.04
N LEU A 623 -0.51 -0.10 -12.95
CA LEU A 623 -0.73 -0.07 -14.39
C LEU A 623 0.00 -1.21 -15.10
N ASP A 624 -0.45 -1.53 -16.31
CA ASP A 624 0.32 -2.35 -17.22
C ASP A 624 1.47 -1.51 -17.80
N TRP A 625 2.50 -2.18 -18.31
CA TRP A 625 3.60 -1.53 -19.04
C TRP A 625 3.40 -1.67 -20.54
N ALA A 626 3.87 -0.68 -21.28
CA ALA A 626 3.81 -0.60 -22.74
C ALA A 626 5.07 0.04 -23.32
N THR A 627 5.26 -0.08 -24.63
CA THR A 627 6.36 0.57 -25.36
C THR A 627 5.91 1.05 -26.74
N PHE A 628 6.53 2.11 -27.24
CA PHE A 628 6.35 2.57 -28.61
C PHE A 628 7.20 1.74 -29.58
N THR A 629 6.54 1.14 -30.56
CA THR A 629 7.19 0.64 -31.78
C THR A 629 7.20 1.76 -32.84
N ARG A 630 7.56 1.43 -34.09
CA ARG A 630 7.53 2.41 -35.19
C ARG A 630 6.13 2.82 -35.62
N GLU A 631 5.14 1.96 -35.39
CA GLU A 631 3.80 2.04 -35.99
C GLU A 631 2.67 2.04 -34.96
N SER A 632 2.92 1.52 -33.74
CA SER A 632 1.93 1.48 -32.67
C SER A 632 2.55 1.33 -31.28
N VAL A 633 1.77 1.66 -30.25
CA VAL A 633 2.00 1.18 -28.88
C VAL A 633 1.77 -0.33 -28.81
N GLN A 634 2.67 -1.05 -28.13
CA GLN A 634 2.52 -2.47 -27.79
C GLN A 634 2.65 -2.64 -26.27
N ALA A 635 1.84 -3.51 -25.69
CA ALA A 635 1.93 -3.83 -24.26
C ALA A 635 3.10 -4.79 -24.00
N ILE A 636 3.79 -4.59 -22.88
CA ILE A 636 4.85 -5.49 -22.38
C ILE A 636 4.18 -6.54 -21.48
N GLU A 637 4.64 -7.80 -21.56
CA GLU A 637 4.19 -8.91 -20.69
C GLU A 637 4.90 -8.90 -19.33
#